data_AF-A0A2D5WIA6-F1
#
_entry.id   AF-A0A2D5WIA6-F1
#
_cell.length_a   1.000
_cell.length_b   1.000
_cell.length_c   1.000
_cell.angle_alpha   90.00
_cell.angle_beta   90.00
_cell.angle_gamma   90.00
#
_symmetry.space_group_name_H-M   'P 1'
#
loop_
_entity.id
_entity.type
_entity.pdbx_description
1 polymer ?
#
loop_
_entity_poly.entity_id
_entity_poly.type
_entity_poly.pdbx_seq_one_letter_code
_entity_poly.pdbx_strand_id
1 'polypeptide(L)'
;MNALRTVSCLTAIAWFVAMAWQPVKAASPKPIRSGFEQASPGELRELTTSAGTWRAQPGHAEVTAQFQFTGKQCLHIFGGKERQIQFTPASRVKTPGKLTFQAERWTERQPFQFRIEERVNGKWAELFNGDRAVVVGRAFKSRVSIPLTRNPERLRFTCTSPERSGILIDDVALVPATPQKITGVSVEGVQVPVLRGQEINPLLLVRVEVSGMLKPLQFTGAEAHLSGTITDADLEGAEWFTSGNSPNLSAAKRVAAAVRGPNGRYVFQGKHSLVEGTNHLWLSVKLSKQANIDRTIRAACSFVKFSDGKIHKSQAANSVVHRLGMALRLGGQGGVHTSRIPGLATTPKGTLIAVYDLRHRGGGDLPGDIDVGMSRSTDGGQTWEPTRTIMDMGSDPKWRYDGIGDPAVLVDRNTGTIWVAATWSHGNRSWIGSGPGMKPEETGQFMLVRSDDDGKTWFKPINITSQVKKPEWCFILAGPGKGITMADGTLVFAAQYQDPPNKRRLPHSTIIYSKDHGKTWTVGAGAYNDTTEAQVVEIEPGVLMLNCRYNRQNARVVMVTRDMGKTWQPHPTHGKALIEPRACMASLIGIASERTGKPGPRLLFSNPNSTASRKRMTIKASPDRGLTWPEGSQLLLDAWGSAGYSCMSMIDDETVGILYEGSRAHMTFQRVKLADVGVKVVPKKHSSKPPNVLLIVSEDNGPELGCYGDPYARTPHLDRLANEGVRFETAWVPNSVCSPSRACFLTGRYPHRNGQLGLATHKFAMFKKWPNLFSLLKTAGYRTALLGKIHVKPESAFPLDRHWNPPSSISFAKRDVRRIAAEAGKFMRAGDAPFVMSVNYPDAHYPLHRQLNGLPTFPQTAADVKTLPWIGADTERLRGHVADYYNCLARLDTGIGLLLEELVNSGKAEDTLVIYLGDHGAQFSRGKTSVYEAGLRVPMIVRWPGHANAGHVATELVSSLDILPTVLQATNVKPPAGLDGRPLQPLLEGRFVKWREHLFAHKLGSAAHFYYPQAAIRDTRYKLISNPLRRPNPLAKIYADNAGVFFIAGTRPQEVGAASPQVKAAYATYHNPPPVELYDLHADPNEFTNLADDPKHAATRERLAKRLRQWQRDTGDLMADPKALARYTKEIDEANAMKPHLVYRRDKNFRWRYLDWLQPKP
;
A
#
# COMPACT_ATOMS: atom_id res chain seq x y z
N MET A 1 41.40 -64.56 -0.34
CA MET A 1 40.78 -63.28 -0.76
C MET A 1 39.35 -63.27 -0.21
N ASN A 2 39.13 -63.22 1.10
CA ASN A 2 39.16 -62.08 2.05
C ASN A 2 38.07 -61.04 1.75
N ALA A 3 37.03 -60.81 2.55
CA ALA A 3 36.57 -61.50 3.76
C ALA A 3 35.06 -61.22 3.95
N LEU A 4 34.26 -62.28 4.02
CA LEU A 4 32.87 -62.31 4.47
C LEU A 4 32.74 -63.61 5.32
N ARG A 5 32.08 -63.46 6.47
CA ARG A 5 31.43 -64.49 7.32
C ARG A 5 32.22 -65.29 8.38
N THR A 6 31.51 -65.39 9.51
CA THR A 6 31.39 -66.44 10.55
C THR A 6 32.43 -66.56 11.69
N VAL A 7 31.94 -66.36 12.93
CA VAL A 7 31.85 -67.28 14.10
C VAL A 7 31.54 -66.40 15.33
N SER A 8 30.33 -66.39 15.91
CA SER A 8 29.72 -67.30 16.91
C SER A 8 30.13 -67.04 18.38
N CYS A 9 29.13 -67.15 19.26
CA CYS A 9 29.15 -67.26 20.73
C CYS A 9 29.40 -66.01 21.58
N LEU A 10 28.33 -65.46 22.17
CA LEU A 10 28.14 -65.40 23.64
C LEU A 10 26.78 -64.75 23.98
N THR A 11 25.72 -65.54 23.88
CA THR A 11 24.42 -65.31 24.56
C THR A 11 24.11 -66.54 25.38
N ALA A 12 24.64 -66.64 26.61
CA ALA A 12 24.22 -67.67 27.57
C ALA A 12 24.70 -67.43 29.02
N ILE A 13 24.64 -66.21 29.58
CA ILE A 13 24.64 -66.03 31.05
C ILE A 13 23.74 -64.84 31.41
N ALA A 14 22.43 -65.02 31.33
CA ALA A 14 21.45 -64.07 31.84
C ALA A 14 20.17 -64.77 32.33
N TRP A 15 20.31 -65.97 32.91
CA TRP A 15 19.16 -66.78 33.40
C TRP A 15 19.26 -67.27 34.85
N PHE A 16 20.29 -66.89 35.62
CA PHE A 16 20.39 -67.25 37.04
C PHE A 16 21.10 -66.19 37.90
N VAL A 17 20.52 -64.99 38.02
CA VAL A 17 20.46 -64.20 39.28
C VAL A 17 19.19 -63.35 39.21
N ALA A 18 18.05 -64.04 39.18
CA ALA A 18 16.73 -63.49 39.39
C ALA A 18 16.18 -64.12 40.68
N MET A 19 16.78 -63.82 41.83
CA MET A 19 16.19 -64.11 43.16
C MET A 19 17.02 -63.46 44.27
N ALA A 20 16.90 -62.15 44.42
CA ALA A 20 16.95 -61.43 45.70
C ALA A 20 16.76 -59.93 45.39
N TRP A 21 15.77 -59.32 46.06
CA TRP A 21 15.37 -57.90 45.94
C TRP A 21 14.57 -57.53 44.68
N GLN A 22 13.38 -58.11 44.57
CA GLN A 22 12.25 -57.33 44.07
C GLN A 22 11.88 -56.29 45.13
N PRO A 23 11.95 -54.97 44.87
CA PRO A 23 11.23 -54.03 45.71
C PRO A 23 9.74 -54.37 45.53
N VAL A 24 9.10 -54.78 46.63
CA VAL A 24 7.64 -54.89 46.71
C VAL A 24 7.08 -53.61 46.09
N LYS A 25 6.42 -53.72 44.92
CA LYS A 25 5.57 -52.64 44.41
C LYS A 25 4.46 -52.48 45.44
N ALA A 26 4.67 -51.58 46.40
CA ALA A 26 3.59 -51.12 47.27
C ALA A 26 2.48 -50.66 46.34
N ALA A 27 1.33 -51.33 46.38
CA ALA A 27 0.16 -50.93 45.62
C ALA A 27 -0.13 -49.46 45.97
N SER A 28 -0.12 -48.58 44.96
CA SER A 28 -0.56 -47.20 45.15
C SER A 28 -1.95 -47.23 45.78
N PRO A 29 -2.19 -46.53 46.90
CA PRO A 29 -3.48 -46.59 47.57
C PRO A 29 -4.57 -46.12 46.59
N LYS A 30 -5.49 -47.01 46.24
CA LYS A 30 -6.54 -46.72 45.25
C LYS A 30 -7.48 -45.64 45.80
N PRO A 31 -7.91 -44.66 44.97
CA PRO A 31 -8.97 -43.73 45.36
C PRO A 31 -10.21 -44.49 45.81
N ILE A 32 -10.80 -44.06 46.92
CA ILE A 32 -12.10 -44.56 47.34
C ILE A 32 -13.14 -43.65 46.69
N ARG A 33 -13.83 -44.17 45.69
CA ARG A 33 -14.87 -43.46 44.94
C ARG A 33 -16.27 -43.85 45.43
N SER A 34 -17.20 -42.93 45.24
CA SER A 34 -18.62 -43.13 45.40
C SER A 34 -19.33 -42.40 44.26
N GLY A 35 -19.99 -43.18 43.39
CA GLY A 35 -21.11 -42.67 42.60
C GLY A 35 -22.40 -42.85 43.40
N PHE A 36 -23.43 -42.07 43.10
CA PHE A 36 -24.73 -42.22 43.77
C PHE A 36 -25.52 -43.44 43.25
N GLU A 37 -24.91 -44.26 42.40
CA GLU A 37 -25.39 -45.48 41.71
C GLU A 37 -26.05 -46.54 42.61
N GLN A 38 -25.78 -46.53 43.90
CA GLN A 38 -26.30 -47.51 44.86
C GLN A 38 -27.65 -47.11 45.46
N ALA A 39 -28.09 -45.86 45.26
CA ALA A 39 -29.38 -45.37 45.72
C ALA A 39 -30.48 -45.59 44.66
N SER A 40 -31.75 -45.64 45.05
CA SER A 40 -32.86 -45.43 44.11
C SER A 40 -33.10 -43.94 43.92
N PRO A 41 -33.46 -43.45 42.71
CA PRO A 41 -33.84 -42.06 42.52
C PRO A 41 -34.98 -41.63 43.44
N GLY A 42 -34.86 -40.47 44.08
CA GLY A 42 -35.83 -39.95 45.05
C GLY A 42 -35.17 -39.20 46.21
N GLU A 43 -36.00 -38.75 47.16
CA GLU A 43 -35.56 -38.00 48.34
C GLU A 43 -34.48 -38.78 49.12
N LEU A 44 -33.35 -38.12 49.40
CA LEU A 44 -32.21 -38.73 50.07
C LEU A 44 -32.23 -38.42 51.57
N ARG A 45 -32.52 -39.42 52.39
CA ARG A 45 -32.41 -39.31 53.87
C ARG A 45 -31.07 -39.82 54.38
N GLU A 46 -30.68 -41.00 53.92
CA GLU A 46 -29.41 -41.63 54.26
C GLU A 46 -28.95 -42.55 53.12
N LEU A 47 -27.66 -42.50 52.80
CA LEU A 47 -27.02 -43.40 51.83
C LEU A 47 -25.60 -43.72 52.29
N THR A 48 -25.32 -45.00 52.51
CA THR A 48 -23.95 -45.46 52.79
C THR A 48 -23.31 -45.97 51.51
N THR A 49 -22.12 -45.44 51.21
CA THR A 49 -21.33 -45.75 50.02
C THR A 49 -19.95 -46.23 50.42
N SER A 50 -19.16 -46.72 49.47
CA SER A 50 -17.75 -47.06 49.72
C SER A 50 -16.91 -45.88 50.23
N ALA A 51 -17.26 -44.64 49.89
CA ALA A 51 -16.56 -43.45 50.36
C ALA A 51 -17.00 -42.98 51.76
N GLY A 52 -18.20 -43.35 52.21
CA GLY A 52 -18.77 -42.90 53.48
C GLY A 52 -20.29 -42.80 53.45
N THR A 53 -20.86 -42.30 54.54
CA THR A 53 -22.32 -42.19 54.75
C THR A 53 -22.79 -40.76 54.55
N TRP A 54 -23.78 -40.58 53.67
CA TRP A 54 -24.49 -39.33 53.41
C TRP A 54 -25.78 -39.27 54.21
N ARG A 55 -26.14 -38.12 54.77
CA ARG A 55 -27.40 -37.89 55.50
C ARG A 55 -27.95 -36.50 55.21
N ALA A 56 -29.22 -36.40 54.83
CA ALA A 56 -29.91 -35.12 54.62
C ALA A 56 -31.24 -35.07 55.40
N GLN A 57 -31.68 -33.85 55.73
CA GLN A 57 -33.02 -33.64 56.26
C GLN A 57 -34.07 -33.74 55.14
N PRO A 58 -35.34 -34.03 55.46
CA PRO A 58 -36.42 -34.00 54.46
C PRO A 58 -36.44 -32.68 53.69
N GLY A 59 -36.59 -32.76 52.37
CA GLY A 59 -36.62 -31.60 51.47
C GLY A 59 -35.27 -30.90 51.24
N HIS A 60 -34.13 -31.51 51.59
CA HIS A 60 -32.80 -30.91 51.39
C HIS A 60 -32.05 -31.46 50.17
N ALA A 61 -32.20 -32.75 49.86
CA ALA A 61 -31.50 -33.37 48.75
C ALA A 61 -32.25 -34.59 48.20
N GLU A 62 -31.95 -34.94 46.96
CA GLU A 62 -32.40 -36.17 46.29
C GLU A 62 -31.24 -36.82 45.54
N VAL A 63 -31.36 -38.11 45.24
CA VAL A 63 -30.61 -38.73 44.15
C VAL A 63 -31.48 -38.67 42.90
N THR A 64 -30.94 -38.17 41.79
CA THR A 64 -31.67 -38.00 40.54
C THR A 64 -31.00 -38.72 39.39
N ALA A 65 -31.79 -39.41 38.58
CA ALA A 65 -31.38 -40.04 37.33
C ALA A 65 -31.59 -39.12 36.10
N GLN A 66 -32.08 -37.89 36.31
CA GLN A 66 -32.27 -36.92 35.22
C GLN A 66 -30.93 -36.36 34.72
N PHE A 67 -29.90 -36.39 35.57
CA PHE A 67 -28.57 -35.86 35.30
C PHE A 67 -27.50 -36.80 35.85
N GLN A 68 -26.38 -36.90 35.15
CA GLN A 68 -25.25 -37.74 35.54
C GLN A 68 -23.97 -37.26 34.86
N PHE A 69 -22.85 -37.35 35.55
CA PHE A 69 -21.51 -37.24 34.95
C PHE A 69 -20.94 -38.62 34.68
N THR A 70 -21.05 -39.51 35.66
CA THR A 70 -20.63 -40.91 35.60
C THR A 70 -21.78 -41.81 36.00
N GLY A 71 -21.93 -42.97 35.34
CA GLY A 71 -22.97 -43.93 35.71
C GLY A 71 -24.37 -43.50 35.27
N LYS A 72 -25.35 -43.61 36.16
CA LYS A 72 -26.78 -43.41 35.90
C LYS A 72 -27.40 -42.27 36.70
N GLN A 73 -26.79 -41.81 37.80
CA GLN A 73 -27.44 -40.84 38.70
C GLN A 73 -26.46 -40.02 39.53
N CYS A 74 -26.90 -38.83 39.95
CA CYS A 74 -26.12 -37.91 40.77
C CYS A 74 -26.89 -37.41 42.00
N LEU A 75 -26.19 -36.75 42.92
CA LEU A 75 -26.78 -36.05 44.05
C LEU A 75 -27.24 -34.66 43.62
N HIS A 76 -28.48 -34.31 43.93
CA HIS A 76 -29.02 -32.97 43.76
C HIS A 76 -29.34 -32.39 45.14
N ILE A 77 -28.61 -31.36 45.55
CA ILE A 77 -28.95 -30.55 46.73
C ILE A 77 -29.88 -29.45 46.26
N PHE A 78 -31.10 -29.41 46.80
CA PHE A 78 -32.13 -28.48 46.35
C PHE A 78 -31.76 -27.02 46.61
N GLY A 79 -32.38 -26.14 45.83
CA GLY A 79 -32.42 -24.71 46.08
C GLY A 79 -33.35 -24.34 47.24
N GLY A 80 -33.17 -23.15 47.77
CA GLY A 80 -33.73 -22.67 49.04
C GLY A 80 -32.63 -22.03 49.88
N LYS A 81 -32.98 -21.56 51.08
CA LYS A 81 -32.00 -21.01 52.02
C LYS A 81 -31.31 -22.13 52.79
N GLU A 82 -29.98 -22.21 52.70
CA GLU A 82 -29.12 -23.13 53.45
C GLU A 82 -29.58 -24.59 53.44
N ARG A 83 -29.85 -25.16 52.25
CA ARG A 83 -30.11 -26.61 52.13
C ARG A 83 -28.81 -27.38 52.35
N GLN A 84 -28.86 -28.39 53.22
CA GLN A 84 -27.65 -29.07 53.71
C GLN A 84 -27.74 -30.59 53.58
N ILE A 85 -26.61 -31.20 53.25
CA ILE A 85 -26.37 -32.63 53.37
C ILE A 85 -25.02 -32.86 54.07
N GLN A 86 -24.98 -33.83 54.97
CA GLN A 86 -23.77 -34.22 55.70
C GLN A 86 -23.17 -35.48 55.09
N PHE A 87 -21.84 -35.53 55.04
CA PHE A 87 -21.07 -36.69 54.59
C PHE A 87 -20.08 -37.08 55.67
N THR A 88 -20.15 -38.32 56.13
CA THR A 88 -19.23 -38.91 57.11
C THR A 88 -18.31 -39.87 56.37
N PRO A 89 -17.03 -39.52 56.14
CA PRO A 89 -16.08 -40.38 55.44
C PRO A 89 -15.91 -41.75 56.11
N ALA A 90 -15.71 -42.80 55.34
CA ALA A 90 -15.36 -44.11 55.88
C ALA A 90 -13.99 -44.05 56.59
N SER A 91 -13.85 -44.73 57.74
CA SER A 91 -12.65 -44.69 58.61
C SER A 91 -11.33 -45.17 57.96
N ARG A 92 -11.39 -45.75 56.75
CA ARG A 92 -10.25 -46.34 56.03
C ARG A 92 -9.46 -45.35 55.16
N VAL A 93 -9.82 -44.08 55.11
CA VAL A 93 -9.16 -43.09 54.26
C VAL A 93 -7.85 -42.61 54.89
N LYS A 94 -6.72 -42.96 54.27
CA LYS A 94 -5.40 -42.43 54.65
C LYS A 94 -5.27 -40.98 54.19
N THR A 95 -5.06 -40.07 55.14
CA THR A 95 -4.73 -38.66 54.90
C THR A 95 -3.30 -38.35 55.36
N PRO A 96 -2.63 -37.32 54.82
CA PRO A 96 -3.12 -36.28 53.90
C PRO A 96 -3.60 -36.81 52.53
N GLY A 97 -4.56 -36.11 51.89
CA GLY A 97 -5.23 -36.52 50.66
C GLY A 97 -6.07 -35.40 50.03
N LYS A 98 -7.06 -35.73 49.21
CA LYS A 98 -8.03 -34.77 48.65
C LYS A 98 -9.44 -35.34 48.62
N LEU A 99 -10.42 -34.45 48.74
CA LEU A 99 -11.79 -34.68 48.31
C LEU A 99 -11.94 -34.14 46.88
N THR A 100 -12.36 -34.97 45.95
CA THR A 100 -12.66 -34.55 44.57
C THR A 100 -14.07 -34.93 44.18
N PHE A 101 -14.75 -34.10 43.41
CA PHE A 101 -16.07 -34.40 42.84
C PHE A 101 -16.33 -33.51 41.64
N GLN A 102 -17.33 -33.87 40.85
CA GLN A 102 -17.87 -33.06 39.76
C GLN A 102 -19.09 -32.31 40.25
N ALA A 103 -19.23 -31.06 39.80
CA ALA A 103 -20.29 -30.17 40.24
C ALA A 103 -20.84 -29.29 39.12
N GLU A 104 -22.13 -29.00 39.22
CA GLU A 104 -22.83 -28.05 38.35
C GLU A 104 -23.89 -27.32 39.16
N ARG A 105 -23.93 -25.99 39.07
CA ARG A 105 -25.06 -25.25 39.63
C ARG A 105 -26.15 -25.13 38.58
N TRP A 106 -27.40 -25.35 38.98
CA TRP A 106 -28.52 -25.46 38.05
C TRP A 106 -29.16 -24.11 37.66
N THR A 107 -28.62 -22.98 38.13
CA THR A 107 -29.17 -21.66 37.82
C THR A 107 -28.11 -20.57 37.73
N GLU A 108 -28.33 -19.59 36.87
CA GLU A 108 -27.56 -18.35 36.80
C GLU A 108 -28.11 -17.26 37.72
N ARG A 109 -29.31 -17.47 38.26
CA ARG A 109 -30.02 -16.51 39.12
C ARG A 109 -29.36 -16.42 40.50
N GLN A 110 -29.28 -15.20 41.03
CA GLN A 110 -28.83 -14.93 42.39
C GLN A 110 -29.98 -15.12 43.40
N PRO A 111 -29.69 -15.42 44.68
CA PRO A 111 -28.37 -15.69 45.24
C PRO A 111 -27.85 -17.08 44.82
N PHE A 112 -26.53 -17.27 44.70
CA PHE A 112 -25.95 -18.61 44.69
C PHE A 112 -24.79 -18.66 45.68
N GLN A 113 -24.92 -19.51 46.69
CA GLN A 113 -23.84 -19.81 47.64
C GLN A 113 -23.66 -21.31 47.79
N PHE A 114 -22.42 -21.78 47.71
CA PHE A 114 -22.08 -23.17 47.98
C PHE A 114 -20.89 -23.25 48.93
N ARG A 115 -21.06 -23.99 50.03
CA ARG A 115 -20.04 -24.16 51.07
C ARG A 115 -19.83 -25.64 51.36
N ILE A 116 -18.59 -26.01 51.61
CA ILE A 116 -18.27 -27.27 52.27
C ILE A 116 -17.53 -26.94 53.56
N GLU A 117 -17.99 -27.49 54.66
CA GLU A 117 -17.45 -27.27 55.98
C GLU A 117 -17.03 -28.61 56.60
N GLU A 118 -15.94 -28.61 57.37
CA GLU A 118 -15.47 -29.74 58.17
C GLU A 118 -15.89 -29.55 59.63
N ARG A 119 -16.25 -30.64 60.31
CA ARG A 119 -16.47 -30.65 61.76
C ARG A 119 -15.11 -30.79 62.46
N VAL A 120 -14.74 -29.78 63.26
CA VAL A 120 -13.45 -29.69 63.95
C VAL A 120 -13.70 -29.27 65.39
N ASN A 121 -13.30 -30.08 66.38
CA ASN A 121 -13.48 -29.79 67.81
C ASN A 121 -14.93 -29.38 68.17
N GLY A 122 -15.92 -30.04 67.55
CA GLY A 122 -17.34 -29.73 67.78
C GLY A 122 -17.86 -28.44 67.14
N LYS A 123 -17.10 -27.75 66.27
CA LYS A 123 -17.56 -26.60 65.48
C LYS A 123 -17.43 -26.87 63.98
N TRP A 124 -18.26 -26.21 63.16
CA TRP A 124 -18.12 -26.25 61.70
C TRP A 124 -17.11 -25.20 61.26
N ALA A 125 -16.13 -25.60 60.46
CA ALA A 125 -15.13 -24.72 59.87
C ALA A 125 -15.20 -24.82 58.34
N GLU A 126 -15.17 -23.68 57.65
CA GLU A 126 -15.21 -23.66 56.18
C GLU A 126 -13.96 -24.35 55.60
N LEU A 127 -14.20 -25.34 54.74
CA LEU A 127 -13.18 -26.09 54.02
C LEU A 127 -13.11 -25.68 52.54
N PHE A 128 -14.22 -25.26 51.94
CA PHE A 128 -14.29 -24.80 50.56
C PHE A 128 -15.44 -23.83 50.30
N ASN A 129 -15.16 -22.79 49.52
CA ASN A 129 -16.12 -21.83 48.99
C ASN A 129 -16.32 -22.04 47.48
N GLY A 130 -17.53 -22.45 47.10
CA GLY A 130 -17.89 -22.83 45.74
C GLY A 130 -18.51 -21.73 44.87
N ASP A 131 -18.71 -20.52 45.38
CA ASP A 131 -19.56 -19.49 44.73
C ASP A 131 -19.11 -19.14 43.31
N ARG A 132 -17.78 -19.13 43.12
CA ARG A 132 -17.13 -18.89 41.81
C ARG A 132 -16.56 -20.15 41.18
N ALA A 133 -16.39 -21.21 41.96
CA ALA A 133 -15.74 -22.44 41.52
C ALA A 133 -16.71 -23.41 40.83
N VAL A 134 -18.02 -23.29 41.11
CA VAL A 134 -19.06 -24.09 40.48
C VAL A 134 -19.83 -23.22 39.47
N VAL A 135 -19.79 -23.60 38.20
CA VAL A 135 -20.41 -22.85 37.10
C VAL A 135 -21.66 -23.57 36.59
N VAL A 136 -22.50 -22.84 35.85
CA VAL A 136 -23.64 -23.43 35.13
C VAL A 136 -23.12 -24.18 33.90
N GLY A 137 -23.61 -25.40 33.74
CA GLY A 137 -23.34 -26.26 32.59
C GLY A 137 -24.62 -26.98 32.17
N ARG A 138 -24.50 -27.93 31.24
CA ARG A 138 -25.48 -29.00 31.03
C ARG A 138 -24.77 -30.36 31.03
N ALA A 139 -23.59 -30.43 31.67
CA ALA A 139 -22.62 -31.52 31.50
C ALA A 139 -21.52 -31.57 32.60
N PHE A 140 -21.76 -31.08 33.81
CA PHE A 140 -20.79 -31.07 34.93
C PHE A 140 -19.45 -30.41 34.59
N LYS A 141 -19.49 -29.13 34.23
CA LYS A 141 -18.30 -28.38 33.81
C LYS A 141 -17.29 -28.08 34.93
N SER A 142 -17.65 -28.29 36.21
CA SER A 142 -16.81 -27.91 37.35
C SER A 142 -16.24 -29.15 38.04
N ARG A 143 -14.93 -29.36 37.94
CA ARG A 143 -14.24 -30.38 38.73
C ARG A 143 -13.67 -29.75 39.99
N VAL A 144 -14.22 -30.12 41.15
CA VAL A 144 -13.78 -29.62 42.45
C VAL A 144 -12.72 -30.54 43.04
N SER A 145 -11.66 -29.96 43.61
CA SER A 145 -10.56 -30.68 44.26
C SER A 145 -10.11 -29.92 45.51
N ILE A 146 -10.39 -30.49 46.68
CA ILE A 146 -10.20 -29.87 48.00
C ILE A 146 -9.10 -30.65 48.73
N PRO A 147 -7.98 -30.01 49.10
CA PRO A 147 -6.94 -30.65 49.91
C PRO A 147 -7.47 -31.05 51.29
N LEU A 148 -7.15 -32.26 51.74
CA LEU A 148 -7.44 -32.76 53.09
C LEU A 148 -6.12 -32.97 53.82
N THR A 149 -5.85 -32.16 54.84
CA THR A 149 -4.61 -32.25 55.65
C THR A 149 -4.71 -33.33 56.73
N ARG A 150 -5.94 -33.70 57.12
CA ARG A 150 -6.31 -34.76 58.06
C ARG A 150 -7.56 -35.48 57.56
N ASN A 151 -7.96 -36.56 58.23
CA ASN A 151 -9.18 -37.29 57.87
C ASN A 151 -10.38 -36.55 58.46
N PRO A 152 -11.30 -36.00 57.64
CA PRO A 152 -12.42 -35.25 58.17
C PRO A 152 -13.39 -36.18 58.89
N GLU A 153 -13.77 -35.85 60.12
CA GLU A 153 -14.76 -36.62 60.90
C GLU A 153 -16.15 -36.53 60.26
N ARG A 154 -16.53 -35.32 59.83
CA ARG A 154 -17.78 -35.07 59.13
C ARG A 154 -17.64 -33.83 58.25
N LEU A 155 -18.20 -33.89 57.05
CA LEU A 155 -18.33 -32.79 56.12
C LEU A 155 -19.78 -32.38 56.00
N ARG A 156 -20.03 -31.09 55.77
CA ARG A 156 -21.34 -30.53 55.49
C ARG A 156 -21.29 -29.74 54.20
N PHE A 157 -22.15 -30.09 53.27
CA PHE A 157 -22.34 -29.42 51.99
C PHE A 157 -23.59 -28.56 52.10
N THR A 158 -23.46 -27.26 51.90
CA THR A 158 -24.54 -26.29 52.06
C THR A 158 -24.74 -25.51 50.77
N CYS A 159 -25.98 -25.47 50.27
CA CYS A 159 -26.37 -24.71 49.08
C CYS A 159 -27.45 -23.67 49.45
N THR A 160 -27.27 -22.43 48.98
CA THR A 160 -28.32 -21.41 48.95
C THR A 160 -28.53 -20.95 47.52
N SER A 161 -29.70 -21.22 46.96
CA SER A 161 -30.07 -20.80 45.61
C SER A 161 -31.59 -20.56 45.49
N PRO A 162 -32.12 -19.96 44.39
CA PRO A 162 -33.56 -19.86 44.18
C PRO A 162 -34.28 -21.21 44.30
N GLU A 163 -35.53 -21.20 44.74
CA GLU A 163 -36.35 -22.41 44.79
C GLU A 163 -36.46 -23.10 43.42
N ARG A 164 -36.62 -24.43 43.43
CA ARG A 164 -36.62 -25.30 42.22
C ARG A 164 -35.33 -25.21 41.39
N SER A 165 -34.22 -24.83 42.01
CA SER A 165 -32.86 -24.98 41.45
C SER A 165 -32.02 -25.83 42.40
N GLY A 166 -30.69 -25.68 42.38
CA GLY A 166 -29.80 -26.38 43.29
C GLY A 166 -28.39 -26.53 42.74
N ILE A 167 -27.67 -27.50 43.31
CA ILE A 167 -26.37 -27.96 42.83
C ILE A 167 -26.40 -29.47 42.63
N LEU A 168 -25.89 -29.91 41.49
CA LEU A 168 -25.68 -31.31 41.14
C LEU A 168 -24.23 -31.69 41.49
N ILE A 169 -24.05 -32.84 42.14
CA ILE A 169 -22.75 -33.37 42.58
C ILE A 169 -22.65 -34.85 42.17
N ASP A 170 -21.53 -35.22 41.55
CA ASP A 170 -21.26 -36.60 41.12
C ASP A 170 -19.76 -36.96 41.22
N ASP A 171 -19.40 -38.24 41.05
CA ASP A 171 -18.04 -38.78 41.10
C ASP A 171 -17.24 -38.35 42.35
N VAL A 172 -17.85 -38.46 43.53
CA VAL A 172 -17.20 -38.09 44.79
C VAL A 172 -16.11 -39.10 45.12
N ALA A 173 -14.89 -38.63 45.35
CA ALA A 173 -13.75 -39.46 45.66
C ALA A 173 -12.88 -38.88 46.77
N LEU A 174 -12.44 -39.75 47.67
CA LEU A 174 -11.38 -39.48 48.62
C LEU A 174 -10.09 -40.10 48.08
N VAL A 175 -9.15 -39.23 47.71
CA VAL A 175 -7.90 -39.60 47.04
C VAL A 175 -6.75 -39.43 48.03
N PRO A 176 -6.06 -40.51 48.44
CA PRO A 176 -4.88 -40.41 49.30
C PRO A 176 -3.75 -39.63 48.62
N ALA A 177 -2.99 -38.84 49.37
CA ALA A 177 -1.87 -38.10 48.80
C ALA A 177 -0.75 -39.07 48.39
N THR A 178 -0.22 -38.88 47.20
CA THR A 178 0.93 -39.61 46.67
C THR A 178 2.16 -38.70 46.62
N PRO A 179 3.39 -39.25 46.61
CA PRO A 179 4.60 -38.48 46.32
C PRO A 179 4.51 -37.77 44.97
N GLN A 180 5.00 -36.54 44.92
CA GLN A 180 5.06 -35.77 43.68
C GLN A 180 5.90 -36.48 42.63
N LYS A 181 5.38 -36.49 41.40
CA LYS A 181 6.07 -37.00 40.22
C LYS A 181 5.79 -36.06 39.05
N ILE A 182 6.85 -35.72 38.33
CA ILE A 182 6.75 -35.03 37.04
C ILE A 182 6.31 -36.04 35.99
N THR A 183 5.18 -35.79 35.36
CA THR A 183 4.57 -36.64 34.33
C THR A 183 4.80 -36.12 32.92
N GLY A 184 5.10 -34.82 32.77
CA GLY A 184 5.38 -34.20 31.48
C GLY A 184 6.09 -32.86 31.63
N VAL A 185 6.91 -32.52 30.63
CA VAL A 185 7.54 -31.20 30.49
C VAL A 185 7.45 -30.79 29.04
N SER A 186 6.90 -29.61 28.75
CA SER A 186 6.91 -29.02 27.40
C SER A 186 7.51 -27.62 27.43
N VAL A 187 8.14 -27.22 26.32
CA VAL A 187 8.73 -25.89 26.13
C VAL A 187 8.15 -25.29 24.84
N GLU A 188 7.63 -24.08 24.93
CA GLU A 188 6.96 -23.37 23.83
C GLU A 188 7.51 -21.95 23.70
N GLY A 189 7.80 -21.51 22.47
CA GLY A 189 8.12 -20.10 22.18
C GLY A 189 6.88 -19.22 22.16
N VAL A 190 6.97 -18.01 22.71
CA VAL A 190 5.81 -17.09 22.85
C VAL A 190 5.91 -15.94 21.85
N GLN A 191 5.07 -15.91 20.81
CA GLN A 191 5.14 -14.86 19.79
C GLN A 191 4.44 -13.55 20.22
N VAL A 192 5.10 -12.78 21.09
CA VAL A 192 4.67 -11.44 21.55
C VAL A 192 5.84 -10.46 21.44
N PRO A 193 5.59 -9.14 21.35
CA PRO A 193 6.67 -8.16 21.27
C PRO A 193 7.47 -8.09 22.58
N VAL A 194 8.78 -7.85 22.46
CA VAL A 194 9.68 -7.63 23.59
C VAL A 194 9.85 -6.12 23.77
N LEU A 195 9.20 -5.57 24.77
CA LEU A 195 8.99 -4.13 24.89
C LEU A 195 9.97 -3.48 25.86
N ARG A 196 10.58 -2.40 25.39
CA ARG A 196 11.27 -1.45 26.26
C ARG A 196 10.24 -0.74 27.13
N GLY A 197 10.52 -0.63 28.42
CA GLY A 197 9.57 -0.15 29.43
C GLY A 197 8.72 -1.24 30.09
N GLN A 198 8.89 -2.52 29.72
CA GLN A 198 8.29 -3.66 30.43
C GLN A 198 9.32 -4.38 31.29
N GLU A 199 8.93 -4.71 32.53
CA GLU A 199 9.74 -5.49 33.46
C GLU A 199 9.81 -6.97 33.07
N ILE A 200 8.73 -7.51 32.50
CA ILE A 200 8.62 -8.92 32.11
C ILE A 200 8.33 -9.00 30.61
N ASN A 201 9.31 -9.43 29.81
CA ASN A 201 9.11 -9.79 28.39
C ASN A 201 9.30 -11.30 28.20
N PRO A 202 8.21 -12.09 28.07
CA PRO A 202 8.31 -13.54 27.99
C PRO A 202 8.88 -13.97 26.62
N LEU A 203 9.84 -14.90 26.64
CA LEU A 203 10.41 -15.53 25.46
C LEU A 203 9.93 -16.98 25.32
N LEU A 204 10.00 -17.74 26.42
CA LEU A 204 9.59 -19.15 26.46
C LEU A 204 8.59 -19.39 27.60
N LEU A 205 7.66 -20.32 27.38
CA LEU A 205 6.82 -20.93 28.39
C LEU A 205 7.23 -22.40 28.55
N VAL A 206 7.54 -22.81 29.77
CA VAL A 206 7.74 -24.20 30.16
C VAL A 206 6.56 -24.65 31.00
N ARG A 207 5.86 -25.70 30.54
CA ARG A 207 4.79 -26.34 31.31
C ARG A 207 5.33 -27.60 31.94
N VAL A 208 5.10 -27.75 33.23
CA VAL A 208 5.52 -28.93 34.02
C VAL A 208 4.28 -29.57 34.61
N GLU A 209 3.93 -30.74 34.09
CA GLU A 209 2.81 -31.53 34.59
C GLU A 209 3.26 -32.34 35.81
N VAL A 210 2.61 -32.09 36.95
CA VAL A 210 2.95 -32.71 38.24
C VAL A 210 1.73 -33.44 38.80
N SER A 211 1.90 -34.70 39.18
CA SER A 211 0.91 -35.50 39.91
C SER A 211 1.38 -35.74 41.35
N GLY A 212 0.47 -35.82 42.31
CA GLY A 212 0.79 -36.05 43.73
C GLY A 212 1.08 -34.76 44.50
N MET A 213 1.13 -34.86 45.83
CA MET A 213 1.30 -33.70 46.73
C MET A 213 2.37 -33.88 47.81
N LEU A 214 2.79 -35.12 48.09
CA LEU A 214 3.79 -35.38 49.12
C LEU A 214 5.19 -35.15 48.59
N LYS A 215 6.12 -34.74 49.46
CA LYS A 215 7.52 -34.47 49.12
C LYS A 215 7.64 -33.57 47.87
N PRO A 216 7.23 -32.29 47.96
CA PRO A 216 7.19 -31.40 46.80
C PRO A 216 8.53 -31.37 46.05
N LEU A 217 8.46 -31.65 44.75
CA LEU A 217 9.57 -31.50 43.83
C LEU A 217 9.82 -30.02 43.59
N GLN A 218 11.07 -29.67 43.34
CA GLN A 218 11.48 -28.29 43.09
C GLN A 218 12.06 -28.16 41.68
N PHE A 219 11.75 -27.07 41.01
CA PHE A 219 12.58 -26.55 39.93
C PHE A 219 13.90 -26.06 40.52
N THR A 220 15.01 -26.65 40.06
CA THR A 220 16.35 -26.44 40.64
C THR A 220 17.32 -25.70 39.71
N GLY A 221 17.05 -25.73 38.41
CA GLY A 221 17.85 -24.98 37.45
C GLY A 221 17.42 -25.18 36.00
N ALA A 222 17.96 -24.35 35.14
CA ALA A 222 17.77 -24.43 33.70
C ALA A 222 18.97 -23.84 32.97
N GLU A 223 19.07 -24.12 31.68
CA GLU A 223 19.98 -23.41 30.78
C GLU A 223 19.20 -22.97 29.54
N ALA A 224 19.41 -21.71 29.14
CA ALA A 224 18.86 -21.18 27.91
C ALA A 224 19.94 -20.46 27.11
N HIS A 225 19.77 -20.44 25.79
CA HIS A 225 20.61 -19.73 24.85
C HIS A 225 19.80 -18.62 24.19
N LEU A 226 20.29 -17.39 24.31
CA LEU A 226 19.72 -16.21 23.64
C LEU A 226 20.53 -15.91 22.37
N SER A 227 19.84 -15.60 21.29
CA SER A 227 20.43 -15.30 19.97
C SER A 227 19.60 -14.27 19.22
N GLY A 228 20.03 -13.86 18.03
CA GLY A 228 19.36 -12.83 17.22
C GLY A 228 20.32 -11.69 16.89
N THR A 229 19.77 -10.50 16.66
CA THR A 229 20.58 -9.28 16.45
C THR A 229 20.79 -8.48 17.74
N ILE A 230 20.17 -8.91 18.85
CA ILE A 230 20.32 -8.35 20.19
C ILE A 230 21.79 -8.39 20.66
N THR A 231 22.20 -7.37 21.42
CA THR A 231 23.50 -7.29 22.06
C THR A 231 23.36 -7.26 23.57
N ASP A 232 24.47 -7.41 24.29
CA ASP A 232 24.47 -7.36 25.75
C ASP A 232 24.05 -5.99 26.30
N ALA A 233 24.40 -4.91 25.59
CA ALA A 233 24.02 -3.56 25.96
C ALA A 233 22.51 -3.31 25.87
N ASP A 234 21.79 -4.15 25.10
CA ASP A 234 20.34 -4.06 24.96
C ASP A 234 19.60 -4.75 26.13
N LEU A 235 20.29 -5.52 26.98
CA LEU A 235 19.68 -6.34 28.04
C LEU A 235 20.11 -5.88 29.44
N GLU A 236 19.15 -5.69 30.35
CA GLU A 236 19.45 -5.57 31.79
C GLU A 236 19.62 -6.95 32.44
N GLY A 237 18.87 -7.95 31.96
CA GLY A 237 18.96 -9.31 32.49
C GLY A 237 17.98 -10.29 31.85
N ALA A 238 18.20 -11.57 32.15
CA ALA A 238 17.33 -12.69 31.80
C ALA A 238 16.97 -13.45 33.08
N GLU A 239 15.69 -13.76 33.27
CA GLU A 239 15.15 -14.31 34.51
C GLU A 239 14.06 -15.35 34.24
N TRP A 240 13.91 -16.31 35.17
CA TRP A 240 12.74 -17.18 35.23
C TRP A 240 11.69 -16.64 36.18
N PHE A 241 10.44 -16.73 35.73
CA PHE A 241 9.26 -16.45 36.53
C PHE A 241 8.37 -17.69 36.62
N THR A 242 7.48 -17.73 37.60
CA THR A 242 6.43 -18.74 37.73
C THR A 242 5.08 -18.11 38.00
N SER A 243 4.05 -18.57 37.29
CA SER A 243 2.66 -18.24 37.58
C SER A 243 1.92 -19.40 38.27
N GLY A 244 2.66 -20.38 38.80
CA GLY A 244 2.11 -21.59 39.41
C GLY A 244 1.16 -22.32 38.46
N ASN A 245 -0.04 -22.63 38.95
CA ASN A 245 -1.08 -23.29 38.14
C ASN A 245 -1.85 -22.35 37.21
N SER A 246 -1.56 -21.06 37.25
CA SER A 246 -2.20 -20.10 36.34
C SER A 246 -1.41 -20.02 35.03
N PRO A 247 -2.08 -20.08 33.86
CA PRO A 247 -1.43 -19.77 32.58
C PRO A 247 -1.24 -18.26 32.36
N ASN A 248 -1.66 -17.41 33.29
CA ASN A 248 -1.61 -15.95 33.13
C ASN A 248 -0.29 -15.38 33.62
N LEU A 249 0.44 -14.70 32.74
CA LEU A 249 1.71 -14.05 33.07
C LEU A 249 1.58 -12.92 34.11
N SER A 250 0.40 -12.31 34.26
CA SER A 250 0.17 -11.28 35.29
C SER A 250 0.30 -11.82 36.73
N ALA A 251 0.16 -13.13 36.93
CA ALA A 251 0.38 -13.80 38.20
C ALA A 251 1.85 -14.20 38.42
N ALA A 252 2.73 -13.91 37.45
CA ALA A 252 4.10 -14.42 37.45
C ALA A 252 4.95 -13.75 38.54
N LYS A 253 5.64 -14.56 39.33
CA LYS A 253 6.59 -14.15 40.37
C LYS A 253 7.99 -14.61 39.99
N ARG A 254 8.99 -13.78 40.30
CA ARG A 254 10.39 -14.09 40.03
C ARG A 254 10.82 -15.35 40.78
N VAL A 255 11.57 -16.21 40.09
CA VAL A 255 12.10 -17.49 40.63
C VAL A 255 13.62 -17.45 40.74
N ALA A 256 14.29 -17.13 39.64
CA ALA A 256 15.74 -17.16 39.57
C ALA A 256 16.25 -16.18 38.51
N ALA A 257 17.35 -15.49 38.81
CA ALA A 257 18.11 -14.75 37.82
C ALA A 257 19.14 -15.65 37.14
N ALA A 258 19.50 -15.32 35.90
CA ALA A 258 20.57 -16.01 35.21
C ALA A 258 21.94 -15.58 35.73
N VAL A 259 22.86 -16.54 35.81
CA VAL A 259 24.29 -16.29 35.69
C VAL A 259 24.64 -16.38 34.20
N ARG A 260 25.21 -15.31 33.68
CA ARG A 260 25.59 -15.21 32.28
C ARG A 260 26.86 -16.01 32.01
N GLY A 261 26.83 -16.83 30.96
CA GLY A 261 27.97 -17.53 30.40
C GLY A 261 28.40 -16.96 29.04
N PRO A 262 29.49 -17.48 28.45
CA PRO A 262 29.94 -17.08 27.12
C PRO A 262 28.94 -17.46 26.03
N ASN A 263 29.03 -16.80 24.87
CA ASN A 263 28.27 -17.11 23.66
C ASN A 263 26.74 -17.16 23.87
N GLY A 264 26.15 -16.15 24.53
CA GLY A 264 24.68 -16.07 24.69
C GLY A 264 24.06 -17.13 25.61
N ARG A 265 24.88 -17.87 26.37
CA ARG A 265 24.42 -18.88 27.34
C ARG A 265 24.01 -18.23 28.65
N TYR A 266 22.86 -18.63 29.19
CA TYR A 266 22.34 -18.19 30.49
C TYR A 266 22.00 -19.43 31.33
N VAL A 267 22.66 -19.54 32.49
CA VAL A 267 22.48 -20.67 33.42
C VAL A 267 21.73 -20.16 34.64
N PHE A 268 20.73 -20.91 35.07
CA PHE A 268 19.84 -20.52 36.15
C PHE A 268 19.92 -21.54 37.28
N GLN A 269 20.05 -21.04 38.50
CA GLN A 269 19.95 -21.83 39.72
C GLN A 269 18.88 -21.19 40.62
N GLY A 270 17.91 -21.98 41.04
CA GLY A 270 16.82 -21.51 41.90
C GLY A 270 16.24 -22.68 42.68
N LYS A 271 15.39 -22.39 43.66
CA LYS A 271 14.61 -23.41 44.36
C LYS A 271 13.16 -22.96 44.39
N HIS A 272 12.35 -23.53 43.50
CA HIS A 272 10.92 -23.25 43.46
C HIS A 272 10.11 -24.54 43.56
N SER A 273 9.32 -24.67 44.63
CA SER A 273 8.45 -25.81 44.87
C SER A 273 7.33 -25.86 43.85
N LEU A 274 7.18 -27.00 43.20
CA LEU A 274 6.07 -27.29 42.31
C LEU A 274 4.83 -27.69 43.12
N VAL A 275 3.65 -27.35 42.60
CA VAL A 275 2.38 -27.80 43.16
C VAL A 275 1.76 -28.86 42.27
N GLU A 276 0.75 -29.59 42.76
CA GLU A 276 0.05 -30.56 41.92
C GLU A 276 -0.73 -29.86 40.80
N GLY A 277 -0.68 -30.42 39.59
CA GLY A 277 -1.26 -29.86 38.37
C GLY A 277 -0.20 -29.31 37.41
N THR A 278 -0.64 -28.50 36.45
CA THR A 278 0.21 -27.88 35.43
C THR A 278 0.89 -26.63 35.99
N ASN A 279 2.21 -26.68 36.20
CA ASN A 279 2.99 -25.54 36.64
C ASN A 279 3.54 -24.78 35.42
N HIS A 280 3.48 -23.46 35.44
CA HIS A 280 3.93 -22.59 34.35
C HIS A 280 5.19 -21.82 34.77
N LEU A 281 6.28 -22.04 34.05
CA LEU A 281 7.56 -21.35 34.22
C LEU A 281 7.85 -20.53 32.96
N TRP A 282 8.30 -19.30 33.11
CA TRP A 282 8.49 -18.36 32.01
C TRP A 282 9.94 -17.89 31.96
N LEU A 283 10.62 -18.07 30.83
CA LEU A 283 11.87 -17.38 30.58
C LEU A 283 11.54 -15.99 30.06
N SER A 284 12.09 -14.97 30.71
CA SER A 284 11.83 -13.59 30.37
C SER A 284 13.11 -12.76 30.34
N VAL A 285 13.12 -11.67 29.56
CA VAL A 285 14.20 -10.67 29.56
C VAL A 285 13.66 -9.30 29.95
N LYS A 286 14.55 -8.49 30.53
CA LYS A 286 14.35 -7.06 30.73
C LYS A 286 15.30 -6.30 29.80
N LEU A 287 14.74 -5.39 29.00
CA LEU A 287 15.53 -4.56 28.09
C LEU A 287 16.13 -3.36 28.83
N SER A 288 17.32 -2.97 28.41
CA SER A 288 17.93 -1.69 28.77
C SER A 288 17.09 -0.51 28.27
N LYS A 289 17.12 0.61 29.01
CA LYS A 289 16.47 1.86 28.60
C LYS A 289 17.00 2.41 27.26
N GLN A 290 18.22 2.04 26.87
CA GLN A 290 18.87 2.43 25.62
C GLN A 290 18.78 1.35 24.52
N ALA A 291 18.11 0.22 24.79
CA ALA A 291 18.03 -0.89 23.84
C ALA A 291 17.50 -0.41 22.47
N ASN A 292 18.17 -0.80 21.39
CA ASN A 292 17.75 -0.45 20.04
C ASN A 292 16.56 -1.35 19.64
N ILE A 293 15.41 -0.72 19.35
CA ILE A 293 14.18 -1.49 19.07
C ILE A 293 14.13 -2.11 17.66
N ASP A 294 15.14 -1.86 16.80
CA ASP A 294 15.31 -2.58 15.51
C ASP A 294 15.87 -3.99 15.71
N ARG A 295 16.33 -4.35 16.92
CA ARG A 295 16.89 -5.68 17.19
C ARG A 295 15.82 -6.77 17.28
N THR A 296 16.28 -7.99 17.11
CA THR A 296 15.50 -9.23 17.28
C THR A 296 16.18 -10.13 18.28
N ILE A 297 15.39 -10.91 19.00
CA ILE A 297 15.86 -11.91 19.96
C ILE A 297 15.15 -13.25 19.74
N ARG A 298 15.87 -14.34 19.94
CA ARG A 298 15.39 -15.72 19.93
C ARG A 298 15.87 -16.38 21.22
N ALA A 299 15.07 -17.26 21.79
CA ALA A 299 15.46 -18.08 22.92
C ALA A 299 15.31 -19.57 22.61
N ALA A 300 16.26 -20.37 23.09
CA ALA A 300 16.16 -21.83 23.10
C ALA A 300 16.48 -22.33 24.52
N CYS A 301 15.66 -23.20 25.08
CA CYS A 301 15.93 -23.85 26.36
C CYS A 301 16.74 -25.13 26.09
N SER A 302 17.95 -25.24 26.63
CA SER A 302 18.78 -26.46 26.51
C SER A 302 18.19 -27.57 27.38
N PHE A 303 17.93 -27.26 28.65
CA PHE A 303 17.35 -28.18 29.61
C PHE A 303 16.70 -27.46 30.80
N VAL A 304 15.83 -28.18 31.51
CA VAL A 304 15.37 -27.85 32.86
C VAL A 304 15.67 -29.01 33.81
N LYS A 305 15.97 -28.69 35.08
CA LYS A 305 16.40 -29.62 36.12
C LYS A 305 15.52 -29.52 37.35
N PHE A 306 15.18 -30.67 37.93
CA PHE A 306 14.35 -30.76 39.13
C PHE A 306 15.05 -31.49 40.28
N SER A 307 14.47 -31.40 41.48
CA SER A 307 15.03 -31.98 42.71
C SER A 307 14.99 -33.51 42.77
N ASP A 308 14.34 -34.18 41.81
CA ASP A 308 14.41 -35.65 41.64
C ASP A 308 15.67 -36.10 40.90
N GLY A 309 16.57 -35.18 40.56
CA GLY A 309 17.82 -35.43 39.85
C GLY A 309 17.67 -35.56 38.34
N LYS A 310 16.44 -35.52 37.80
CA LYS A 310 16.21 -35.65 36.36
C LYS A 310 16.47 -34.35 35.62
N ILE A 311 17.09 -34.49 34.45
CA ILE A 311 17.32 -33.41 33.49
C ILE A 311 16.40 -33.65 32.30
N HIS A 312 15.51 -32.72 32.05
CA HIS A 312 14.63 -32.73 30.89
C HIS A 312 15.24 -31.84 29.82
N LYS A 313 15.88 -32.46 28.83
CA LYS A 313 16.37 -31.76 27.64
C LYS A 313 15.19 -31.35 26.78
N SER A 314 15.21 -30.12 26.28
CA SER A 314 14.23 -29.72 25.28
C SER A 314 14.67 -30.27 23.93
N GLN A 315 13.74 -30.83 23.14
CA GLN A 315 13.93 -30.83 21.69
C GLN A 315 13.90 -29.36 21.26
N ALA A 316 14.70 -28.96 20.26
CA ALA A 316 14.90 -27.57 19.83
C ALA A 316 13.64 -26.92 19.17
N ALA A 317 12.44 -27.24 19.65
CA ALA A 317 11.18 -26.82 19.10
C ALA A 317 11.02 -25.30 19.24
N ASN A 318 11.02 -24.64 18.07
CA ASN A 318 10.34 -23.36 17.84
C ASN A 318 10.97 -22.13 18.52
N SER A 319 12.26 -21.83 18.25
CA SER A 319 12.73 -20.46 18.53
C SER A 319 11.98 -19.49 17.61
N VAL A 320 11.09 -18.70 18.19
CA VAL A 320 10.35 -17.63 17.50
C VAL A 320 11.28 -16.43 17.37
N VAL A 321 11.19 -15.68 16.27
CA VAL A 321 11.82 -14.35 16.18
C VAL A 321 10.96 -13.39 16.99
N HIS A 322 11.46 -12.95 18.13
CA HIS A 322 10.84 -11.86 18.87
C HIS A 322 11.41 -10.55 18.35
N ARG A 323 10.52 -9.62 18.00
CA ARG A 323 10.89 -8.26 17.61
C ARG A 323 10.81 -7.37 18.83
N LEU A 324 11.79 -6.48 18.97
CA LEU A 324 11.73 -5.47 19.99
C LEU A 324 10.67 -4.41 19.64
N GLY A 325 10.30 -3.61 20.64
CA GLY A 325 9.37 -2.51 20.50
C GLY A 325 9.41 -1.60 21.71
N MET A 326 8.53 -0.60 21.70
CA MET A 326 8.35 0.35 22.79
C MET A 326 6.97 0.17 23.42
N ALA A 327 6.91 0.03 24.74
CA ALA A 327 5.67 0.23 25.49
C ALA A 327 5.43 1.74 25.64
N LEU A 328 4.91 2.38 24.58
CA LEU A 328 4.73 3.83 24.54
C LEU A 328 3.76 4.33 25.61
N ARG A 329 2.69 3.57 25.86
CA ARG A 329 1.74 3.82 26.96
C ARG A 329 1.40 2.55 27.71
N LEU A 330 1.55 2.57 29.03
CA LEU A 330 1.07 1.55 29.96
C LEU A 330 -0.25 1.98 30.62
N GLY A 331 -0.98 1.02 31.19
CA GLY A 331 -2.15 1.34 32.02
C GLY A 331 -1.75 2.10 33.29
N GLY A 332 -2.52 3.14 33.62
CA GLY A 332 -2.26 4.02 34.76
C GLY A 332 -1.12 5.04 34.57
N GLN A 333 -0.42 5.02 33.43
CA GLN A 333 0.73 5.90 33.22
C GLN A 333 0.31 7.37 33.16
N GLY A 334 0.93 8.21 34.01
CA GLY A 334 0.63 9.64 34.05
C GLY A 334 -0.80 9.97 34.50
N GLY A 335 -1.40 9.13 35.35
CA GLY A 335 -2.76 9.34 35.85
C GLY A 335 -3.88 8.91 34.89
N VAL A 336 -3.54 8.39 33.71
CA VAL A 336 -4.51 7.95 32.70
C VAL A 336 -4.78 6.46 32.86
N HIS A 337 -6.02 6.08 33.18
CA HIS A 337 -6.40 4.67 33.34
C HIS A 337 -6.13 3.84 32.07
N THR A 338 -6.60 4.30 30.90
CA THR A 338 -6.41 3.58 29.63
C THR A 338 -6.06 4.51 28.48
N SER A 339 -5.10 4.11 27.62
CA SER A 339 -4.86 4.76 26.33
C SER A 339 -5.35 3.84 25.20
N ARG A 340 -6.10 4.37 24.23
CA ARG A 340 -6.72 3.59 23.14
C ARG A 340 -6.71 4.34 21.82
N ILE A 341 -7.08 3.65 20.74
CA ILE A 341 -7.35 4.24 19.42
C ILE A 341 -6.12 4.96 18.81
N PRO A 342 -5.11 4.19 18.36
CA PRO A 342 -3.87 4.74 17.80
C PRO A 342 -4.07 5.37 16.42
N GLY A 343 -3.50 6.55 16.22
CA GLY A 343 -3.16 7.13 14.94
C GLY A 343 -1.65 7.38 14.84
N LEU A 344 -1.06 7.18 13.65
CA LEU A 344 0.38 7.36 13.43
C LEU A 344 0.62 7.99 12.06
N ALA A 345 1.40 9.06 12.00
CA ALA A 345 1.86 9.66 10.74
C ALA A 345 3.31 10.13 10.83
N THR A 346 4.00 10.10 9.69
CA THR A 346 5.35 10.66 9.52
C THR A 346 5.26 12.00 8.78
N THR A 347 5.90 13.04 9.31
CA THR A 347 5.98 14.36 8.67
C THR A 347 7.03 14.36 7.56
N PRO A 348 7.08 15.38 6.67
CA PRO A 348 8.13 15.48 5.64
C PRO A 348 9.54 15.58 6.23
N LYS A 349 9.67 15.95 7.51
CA LYS A 349 10.95 16.01 8.24
C LYS A 349 11.36 14.65 8.83
N GLY A 350 10.56 13.61 8.67
CA GLY A 350 10.80 12.29 9.28
C GLY A 350 10.33 12.17 10.74
N THR A 351 9.66 13.18 11.28
CA THR A 351 9.10 13.15 12.64
C THR A 351 7.89 12.22 12.68
N LEU A 352 7.81 11.35 13.67
CA LEU A 352 6.62 10.54 13.95
C LEU A 352 5.70 11.25 14.92
N ILE A 353 4.42 11.32 14.55
CA ILE A 353 3.33 11.86 15.36
C ILE A 353 2.37 10.71 15.67
N ALA A 354 2.32 10.32 16.95
CA ALA A 354 1.40 9.31 17.47
C ALA A 354 0.27 10.00 18.23
N VAL A 355 -0.98 9.73 17.88
CA VAL A 355 -2.17 10.24 18.58
C VAL A 355 -3.01 9.10 19.14
N TYR A 356 -3.70 9.33 20.25
CA TYR A 356 -4.53 8.32 20.91
C TYR A 356 -5.44 8.95 21.97
N ASP A 357 -6.50 8.24 22.34
CA ASP A 357 -7.34 8.57 23.50
C ASP A 357 -6.53 8.51 24.79
N LEU A 358 -6.78 9.47 25.68
CA LEU A 358 -6.40 9.45 27.09
C LEU A 358 -7.67 9.28 27.93
N ARG A 359 -8.02 8.04 28.28
CA ARG A 359 -9.22 7.72 29.05
C ARG A 359 -8.89 7.72 30.54
N HIS A 360 -9.22 8.82 31.21
CA HIS A 360 -8.72 9.11 32.56
C HIS A 360 -9.27 8.17 33.63
N ARG A 361 -10.58 7.90 33.60
CA ARG A 361 -11.27 7.18 34.70
C ARG A 361 -11.41 5.67 34.49
N GLY A 362 -11.44 5.22 33.24
CA GLY A 362 -11.81 3.85 32.90
C GLY A 362 -11.53 3.52 31.43
N GLY A 363 -11.77 2.26 31.04
CA GLY A 363 -11.55 1.80 29.67
C GLY A 363 -12.73 2.02 28.71
N GLY A 364 -13.85 2.59 29.17
CA GLY A 364 -15.06 2.81 28.36
C GLY A 364 -14.87 3.77 27.19
N ASP A 365 -15.68 3.64 26.14
CA ASP A 365 -15.71 4.57 25.01
C ASP A 365 -16.47 5.87 25.39
N LEU A 366 -16.52 6.85 24.48
CA LEU A 366 -17.37 8.02 24.64
C LEU A 366 -18.86 7.61 24.81
N PRO A 367 -19.66 8.32 25.63
CA PRO A 367 -19.29 9.53 26.37
C PRO A 367 -18.51 9.17 27.63
N GLY A 368 -17.42 9.90 27.89
CA GLY A 368 -16.53 9.64 29.02
C GLY A 368 -15.51 10.77 29.22
N ASP A 369 -14.73 10.69 30.29
CA ASP A 369 -13.62 11.60 30.59
C ASP A 369 -12.40 11.20 29.74
N ILE A 370 -12.37 11.72 28.51
CA ILE A 370 -11.44 11.32 27.44
C ILE A 370 -10.91 12.57 26.74
N ASP A 371 -9.59 12.64 26.62
CA ASP A 371 -8.89 13.64 25.81
C ASP A 371 -8.16 12.99 24.63
N VAL A 372 -7.71 13.81 23.68
CA VAL A 372 -6.76 13.37 22.65
C VAL A 372 -5.33 13.71 23.07
N GLY A 373 -4.55 12.67 23.31
CA GLY A 373 -3.12 12.75 23.59
C GLY A 373 -2.27 12.60 22.33
N MET A 374 -1.05 13.11 22.40
CA MET A 374 -0.04 13.01 21.35
C MET A 374 1.34 12.71 21.93
N SER A 375 2.08 11.80 21.30
CA SER A 375 3.52 11.61 21.50
C SER A 375 4.28 11.87 20.20
N ARG A 376 5.45 12.51 20.32
CA ARG A 376 6.30 12.95 19.21
C ARG A 376 7.65 12.25 19.25
N SER A 377 8.18 11.83 18.10
CA SER A 377 9.53 11.27 17.99
C SER A 377 10.25 11.80 16.76
N THR A 378 11.54 12.09 16.89
CA THR A 378 12.41 12.62 15.81
C THR A 378 13.52 11.66 15.39
N ASP A 379 13.58 10.48 16.00
CA ASP A 379 14.60 9.45 15.76
C ASP A 379 13.97 8.15 15.21
N GLY A 380 12.83 8.30 14.53
CA GLY A 380 12.07 7.19 13.98
C GLY A 380 11.40 6.30 15.04
N GLY A 381 11.12 6.84 16.23
CA GLY A 381 10.39 6.15 17.30
C GLY A 381 11.28 5.33 18.21
N GLN A 382 12.61 5.50 18.13
CA GLN A 382 13.54 4.94 19.10
C GLN A 382 13.28 5.57 20.47
N THR A 383 13.12 6.89 20.54
CA THR A 383 12.70 7.62 21.74
C THR A 383 11.48 8.50 21.45
N TRP A 384 10.74 8.87 22.49
CA TRP A 384 9.52 9.67 22.39
C TRP A 384 9.54 10.78 23.45
N GLU A 385 9.11 11.97 23.05
CA GLU A 385 8.86 13.08 23.97
C GLU A 385 7.72 12.74 24.95
N PRO A 386 7.64 13.39 26.12
CA PRO A 386 6.52 13.25 27.03
C PRO A 386 5.18 13.51 26.32
N THR A 387 4.17 12.67 26.62
CA THR A 387 2.82 12.80 26.06
C THR A 387 2.23 14.17 26.39
N ARG A 388 1.59 14.80 25.39
CA ARG A 388 0.86 16.08 25.53
C ARG A 388 -0.61 15.87 25.22
N THR A 389 -1.48 16.57 25.92
CA THR A 389 -2.89 16.67 25.53
C THR A 389 -3.01 17.74 24.45
N ILE A 390 -3.59 17.40 23.30
CA ILE A 390 -3.74 18.30 22.14
C ILE A 390 -5.19 18.70 21.89
N MET A 391 -6.16 17.96 22.44
CA MET A 391 -7.55 18.38 22.54
C MET A 391 -8.13 17.92 23.88
N ASP A 392 -8.68 18.87 24.61
CA ASP A 392 -9.40 18.73 25.87
C ASP A 392 -10.57 19.72 25.79
N MET A 393 -11.80 19.21 25.94
CA MET A 393 -13.03 20.02 25.84
C MET A 393 -13.57 20.40 27.23
N GLY A 394 -12.83 20.08 28.29
CA GLY A 394 -13.11 20.42 29.67
C GLY A 394 -14.12 19.50 30.34
N SER A 395 -14.77 20.02 31.36
CA SER A 395 -15.75 19.28 32.15
C SER A 395 -16.97 20.15 32.41
N ASP A 396 -18.04 19.95 31.65
CA ASP A 396 -19.33 20.56 31.96
C ASP A 396 -19.98 19.86 33.18
N PRO A 397 -20.21 20.57 34.31
CA PRO A 397 -20.83 20.01 35.50
C PRO A 397 -22.22 19.41 35.24
N LYS A 398 -22.95 19.94 34.24
CA LYS A 398 -24.28 19.47 33.85
C LYS A 398 -24.26 18.05 33.29
N TRP A 399 -23.18 17.68 32.60
CA TRP A 399 -23.11 16.46 31.79
C TRP A 399 -22.13 15.42 32.34
N ARG A 400 -21.48 15.72 33.47
CA ARG A 400 -20.50 14.89 34.20
C ARG A 400 -19.17 14.67 33.48
N TYR A 401 -19.15 14.63 32.15
CA TYR A 401 -17.97 14.52 31.30
C TYR A 401 -18.26 15.09 29.90
N ASP A 402 -17.22 15.66 29.27
CA ASP A 402 -17.30 16.36 27.99
C ASP A 402 -16.22 15.86 26.99
N GLY A 403 -16.08 14.54 26.87
CA GLY A 403 -14.91 13.93 26.23
C GLY A 403 -14.80 14.10 24.72
N ILE A 404 -13.56 14.07 24.23
CA ILE A 404 -13.17 14.07 22.83
C ILE A 404 -12.21 12.90 22.54
N GLY A 405 -12.51 12.11 21.50
CA GLY A 405 -11.77 10.88 21.23
C GLY A 405 -11.93 10.37 19.80
N ASP A 406 -11.48 9.14 19.58
CA ASP A 406 -11.37 8.48 18.28
C ASP A 406 -10.52 9.26 17.26
N PRO A 407 -9.25 9.59 17.59
CA PRO A 407 -8.46 10.49 16.78
C PRO A 407 -7.98 9.87 15.46
N ALA A 408 -7.85 10.71 14.45
CA ALA A 408 -7.19 10.40 13.18
C ALA A 408 -6.18 11.49 12.82
N VAL A 409 -4.94 11.12 12.51
CA VAL A 409 -3.87 12.07 12.14
C VAL A 409 -3.63 12.09 10.62
N LEU A 410 -3.42 13.27 10.06
CA LEU A 410 -3.08 13.50 8.66
C LEU A 410 -1.94 14.52 8.60
N VAL A 411 -1.08 14.37 7.60
CA VAL A 411 -0.04 15.36 7.29
C VAL A 411 -0.31 15.89 5.90
N ASP A 412 -0.52 17.20 5.78
CA ASP A 412 -0.52 17.91 4.50
C ASP A 412 0.91 17.95 3.98
N ARG A 413 1.17 17.18 2.91
CA ARG A 413 2.52 17.06 2.34
C ARG A 413 2.98 18.31 1.61
N ASN A 414 2.07 19.20 1.23
CA ASN A 414 2.41 20.42 0.50
C ASN A 414 2.88 21.52 1.44
N THR A 415 2.34 21.55 2.66
CA THR A 415 2.60 22.61 3.64
C THR A 415 3.42 22.14 4.84
N GLY A 416 3.40 20.84 5.13
CA GLY A 416 3.96 20.27 6.35
C GLY A 416 3.04 20.37 7.56
N THR A 417 1.85 20.98 7.43
CA THR A 417 0.86 21.09 8.50
C THR A 417 0.34 19.70 8.89
N ILE A 418 0.28 19.45 10.19
CA ILE A 418 -0.32 18.25 10.77
C ILE A 418 -1.75 18.59 11.18
N TRP A 419 -2.70 17.75 10.78
CA TRP A 419 -4.10 17.82 11.18
C TRP A 419 -4.46 16.59 12.01
N VAL A 420 -5.20 16.79 13.10
CA VAL A 420 -5.78 15.70 13.88
C VAL A 420 -7.28 15.92 13.98
N ALA A 421 -8.05 14.97 13.45
CA ALA A 421 -9.49 14.92 13.60
C ALA A 421 -9.87 14.11 14.84
N ALA A 422 -10.93 14.49 15.53
CA ALA A 422 -11.52 13.73 16.63
C ALA A 422 -13.00 14.06 16.79
N THR A 423 -13.69 13.29 17.61
CA THR A 423 -15.13 13.42 17.83
C THR A 423 -15.39 13.87 19.25
N TRP A 424 -16.00 15.04 19.39
CA TRP A 424 -16.40 15.59 20.68
C TRP A 424 -17.84 15.17 21.01
N SER A 425 -18.03 14.61 22.20
CA SER A 425 -19.33 14.20 22.71
C SER A 425 -19.73 15.03 23.92
N HIS A 426 -20.60 16.02 23.66
CA HIS A 426 -21.20 16.86 24.69
C HIS A 426 -22.55 16.29 25.14
N GLY A 427 -22.87 16.37 26.44
CA GLY A 427 -24.20 16.01 26.94
C GLY A 427 -24.63 14.56 26.81
N ASN A 428 -23.71 13.63 27.13
CA ASN A 428 -23.92 12.18 27.23
C ASN A 428 -24.38 11.51 25.91
N ARG A 429 -23.85 11.93 24.75
CA ARG A 429 -24.40 11.48 23.46
C ARG A 429 -23.35 11.20 22.38
N SER A 430 -22.90 9.93 22.36
CA SER A 430 -22.03 9.29 21.36
C SER A 430 -22.80 8.22 20.58
N TRP A 431 -22.26 7.00 20.36
CA TRP A 431 -22.82 5.99 19.45
C TRP A 431 -24.32 5.70 19.60
N ILE A 432 -24.84 5.60 20.83
CA ILE A 432 -26.26 5.32 21.10
C ILE A 432 -27.06 6.62 21.32
N GLY A 433 -26.42 7.65 21.87
CA GLY A 433 -27.08 8.85 22.36
C GLY A 433 -27.18 10.00 21.36
N SER A 434 -26.27 10.10 20.38
CA SER A 434 -26.22 11.21 19.42
C SER A 434 -27.51 11.28 18.59
N GLY A 435 -28.11 12.47 18.46
CA GLY A 435 -29.37 12.68 17.76
C GLY A 435 -29.23 13.47 16.45
N PRO A 436 -30.31 13.61 15.67
CA PRO A 436 -30.40 14.63 14.62
C PRO A 436 -30.20 16.03 15.19
N GLY A 437 -29.73 16.96 14.36
CA GLY A 437 -29.39 18.33 14.76
C GLY A 437 -27.97 18.71 14.35
N MET A 438 -27.51 19.85 14.83
CA MET A 438 -26.17 20.38 14.53
C MET A 438 -25.43 20.89 15.77
N LYS A 439 -26.15 21.24 16.85
CA LYS A 439 -25.54 21.80 18.06
C LYS A 439 -24.85 20.71 18.90
N PRO A 440 -23.84 21.05 19.72
CA PRO A 440 -23.18 20.10 20.61
C PRO A 440 -24.15 19.35 21.54
N GLU A 441 -25.22 20.00 22.01
CA GLU A 441 -26.24 19.40 22.86
C GLU A 441 -27.21 18.49 22.09
N GLU A 442 -27.15 18.43 20.77
CA GLU A 442 -28.04 17.63 19.93
C GLU A 442 -27.31 16.40 19.38
N THR A 443 -26.05 16.59 18.97
CA THR A 443 -25.28 15.61 18.20
C THR A 443 -23.79 15.75 18.45
N GLY A 444 -23.04 14.64 18.29
CA GLY A 444 -21.59 14.68 18.40
C GLY A 444 -20.94 15.56 17.31
N GLN A 445 -19.84 16.21 17.67
CA GLN A 445 -19.20 17.24 16.87
C GLN A 445 -17.91 16.72 16.23
N PHE A 446 -17.73 17.00 14.95
CA PHE A 446 -16.51 16.69 14.20
C PHE A 446 -15.51 17.83 14.40
N MET A 447 -14.45 17.55 15.14
CA MET A 447 -13.45 18.53 15.55
C MET A 447 -12.13 18.28 14.84
N LEU A 448 -11.41 19.36 14.54
CA LEU A 448 -10.04 19.33 14.04
C LEU A 448 -9.12 20.12 14.97
N VAL A 449 -7.87 19.73 15.07
CA VAL A 449 -6.79 20.56 15.59
C VAL A 449 -5.59 20.47 14.65
N ARG A 450 -4.75 21.50 14.61
CA ARG A 450 -3.60 21.53 13.70
C ARG A 450 -2.33 22.02 14.37
N SER A 451 -1.20 21.66 13.76
CA SER A 451 0.15 22.12 14.11
C SER A 451 0.92 22.46 12.83
N ASP A 452 1.56 23.63 12.79
CA ASP A 452 2.40 24.07 11.67
C ASP A 452 3.90 23.98 11.97
N ASP A 453 4.26 23.57 13.18
CA ASP A 453 5.63 23.58 13.68
C ASP A 453 6.15 22.16 13.96
N ASP A 454 5.69 21.21 13.14
CA ASP A 454 6.09 19.80 13.18
C ASP A 454 5.66 19.09 14.48
N GLY A 455 4.51 19.48 15.03
CA GLY A 455 3.86 18.84 16.17
C GLY A 455 4.33 19.36 17.53
N LYS A 456 5.04 20.50 17.57
CA LYS A 456 5.55 21.07 18.82
C LYS A 456 4.47 21.85 19.56
N THR A 457 3.71 22.67 18.86
CA THR A 457 2.56 23.43 19.39
C THR A 457 1.30 23.15 18.56
N TRP A 458 0.14 23.36 19.18
CA TRP A 458 -1.17 23.06 18.59
C TRP A 458 -2.10 24.26 18.74
N PHE A 459 -2.85 24.54 17.68
CA PHE A 459 -3.88 25.58 17.71
C PHE A 459 -5.09 25.15 18.55
N LYS A 460 -6.03 26.07 18.78
CA LYS A 460 -7.32 25.71 19.42
C LYS A 460 -8.14 24.79 18.50
N PRO A 461 -8.97 23.88 19.05
CA PRO A 461 -9.87 23.04 18.26
C PRO A 461 -10.81 23.85 17.35
N ILE A 462 -11.04 23.32 16.15
CA ILE A 462 -11.86 23.89 15.08
C ILE A 462 -13.05 22.96 14.89
N ASN A 463 -14.27 23.47 15.06
CA ASN A 463 -15.49 22.70 14.82
C ASN A 463 -15.88 22.80 13.33
N ILE A 464 -15.87 21.69 12.62
CA ILE A 464 -16.27 21.63 11.20
C ILE A 464 -17.60 20.89 10.99
N THR A 465 -18.34 20.60 12.05
CA THR A 465 -19.60 19.83 12.00
C THR A 465 -20.59 20.41 10.99
N SER A 466 -20.72 21.74 10.93
CA SER A 466 -21.61 22.41 9.98
C SER A 466 -21.22 22.23 8.51
N GLN A 467 -19.96 21.89 8.22
CA GLN A 467 -19.46 21.69 6.86
C GLN A 467 -19.70 20.26 6.36
N VAL A 468 -19.59 19.27 7.25
CA VAL A 468 -19.54 17.85 6.87
C VAL A 468 -20.75 17.03 7.34
N LYS A 469 -21.55 17.54 8.28
CA LYS A 469 -22.71 16.82 8.82
C LYS A 469 -24.00 17.24 8.14
N LYS A 470 -24.87 16.27 7.83
CA LYS A 470 -26.27 16.56 7.50
C LYS A 470 -27.14 16.64 8.76
N PRO A 471 -28.09 17.58 8.87
CA PRO A 471 -28.92 17.76 10.08
C PRO A 471 -29.68 16.50 10.48
N GLU A 472 -30.17 15.73 9.52
CA GLU A 472 -30.95 14.51 9.76
C GLU A 472 -30.12 13.35 10.32
N TRP A 473 -28.79 13.34 10.12
CA TRP A 473 -27.92 12.28 10.61
C TRP A 473 -27.86 12.28 12.13
N CYS A 474 -27.91 11.10 12.74
CA CYS A 474 -27.80 10.98 14.19
C CYS A 474 -26.40 11.26 14.69
N PHE A 475 -25.37 10.94 13.90
CA PHE A 475 -23.98 11.06 14.33
C PHE A 475 -23.07 11.18 13.10
N ILE A 476 -21.99 11.96 13.23
CA ILE A 476 -20.84 11.92 12.32
C ILE A 476 -19.58 11.89 13.17
N LEU A 477 -18.60 11.10 12.78
CA LEU A 477 -17.36 10.94 13.52
C LEU A 477 -16.20 10.59 12.58
N ALA A 478 -14.98 10.88 13.05
CA ALA A 478 -13.77 10.51 12.34
C ALA A 478 -13.65 8.98 12.20
N GLY A 479 -13.06 8.52 11.09
CA GLY A 479 -12.55 7.16 10.98
C GLY A 479 -11.20 7.12 11.68
N PRO A 480 -11.06 6.47 12.85
CA PRO A 480 -9.85 6.56 13.67
C PRO A 480 -8.63 6.00 12.92
N GLY A 481 -7.44 6.50 13.28
CA GLY A 481 -6.17 6.10 12.68
C GLY A 481 -5.51 7.24 11.91
N LYS A 482 -5.56 7.18 10.58
CA LYS A 482 -4.84 8.10 9.70
C LYS A 482 -5.66 8.60 8.50
N GLY A 483 -5.41 9.83 8.07
CA GLY A 483 -5.80 10.38 6.76
C GLY A 483 -4.62 10.51 5.78
N ILE A 484 -4.89 10.93 4.55
CA ILE A 484 -3.89 11.04 3.47
C ILE A 484 -3.88 12.41 2.81
N THR A 485 -2.73 12.78 2.23
CA THR A 485 -2.66 13.78 1.16
C THR A 485 -2.59 13.03 -0.17
N MET A 486 -3.52 13.30 -1.08
CA MET A 486 -3.53 12.76 -2.44
C MET A 486 -2.42 13.38 -3.30
N ALA A 487 -2.12 12.75 -4.43
CA ALA A 487 -1.11 13.24 -5.37
C ALA A 487 -1.39 14.65 -5.93
N ASP A 488 -2.65 15.07 -5.98
CA ASP A 488 -3.06 16.41 -6.40
C ASP A 488 -3.07 17.45 -5.26
N GLY A 489 -2.71 17.03 -4.04
CA GLY A 489 -2.70 17.86 -2.85
C GLY A 489 -4.00 17.86 -2.03
N THR A 490 -5.05 17.15 -2.48
CA THR A 490 -6.30 17.02 -1.73
C THR A 490 -6.07 16.28 -0.41
N LEU A 491 -6.56 16.84 0.70
CA LEU A 491 -6.51 16.20 2.02
C LEU A 491 -7.75 15.32 2.20
N VAL A 492 -7.59 14.10 2.71
CA VAL A 492 -8.71 13.16 2.87
C VAL A 492 -8.62 12.44 4.22
N PHE A 493 -9.69 12.51 5.00
CA PHE A 493 -9.92 11.63 6.14
C PHE A 493 -11.01 10.61 5.79
N ALA A 494 -10.85 9.38 6.27
CA ALA A 494 -12.00 8.50 6.41
C ALA A 494 -12.93 9.05 7.52
N ALA A 495 -14.23 8.89 7.33
CA ALA A 495 -15.25 9.29 8.29
C ALA A 495 -16.38 8.27 8.29
N GLN A 496 -17.33 8.43 9.20
CA GLN A 496 -18.51 7.58 9.26
C GLN A 496 -19.69 8.37 9.82
N TYR A 497 -20.91 8.02 9.40
CA TYR A 497 -22.13 8.64 9.89
C TYR A 497 -23.20 7.59 10.20
N GLN A 498 -24.14 7.96 11.08
CA GLN A 498 -25.36 7.19 11.33
C GLN A 498 -26.55 7.87 10.68
N ASP A 499 -27.34 7.07 9.98
CA ASP A 499 -28.64 7.47 9.45
C ASP A 499 -29.60 7.98 10.56
N PRO A 500 -30.70 8.66 10.19
CA PRO A 500 -31.70 9.12 11.15
C PRO A 500 -32.41 7.95 11.87
N PRO A 501 -33.15 8.22 12.97
CA PRO A 501 -33.81 7.16 13.77
C PRO A 501 -34.81 6.31 12.98
N ASN A 502 -35.54 6.89 12.02
CA ASN A 502 -36.49 6.17 11.16
C ASN A 502 -35.82 5.14 10.23
N LYS A 503 -34.51 5.27 9.99
CA LYS A 503 -33.66 4.31 9.28
C LYS A 503 -32.83 3.46 10.25
N ARG A 504 -33.29 3.35 11.50
CA ARG A 504 -32.68 2.52 12.57
C ARG A 504 -31.22 2.86 12.85
N ARG A 505 -30.79 4.12 12.65
CA ARG A 505 -29.42 4.58 12.93
C ARG A 505 -28.35 3.77 12.19
N LEU A 506 -28.66 3.27 10.99
CA LEU A 506 -27.75 2.44 10.21
C LEU A 506 -26.45 3.21 9.91
N PRO A 507 -25.26 2.65 10.24
CA PRO A 507 -24.01 3.35 10.03
C PRO A 507 -23.42 3.12 8.64
N HIS A 508 -22.68 4.11 8.16
CA HIS A 508 -21.99 4.08 6.87
C HIS A 508 -20.59 4.69 7.00
N SER A 509 -19.57 3.97 6.53
CA SER A 509 -18.26 4.56 6.26
C SER A 509 -18.34 5.49 5.04
N THR A 510 -17.61 6.60 5.10
CA THR A 510 -17.48 7.59 4.03
C THR A 510 -16.08 8.23 4.09
N ILE A 511 -15.86 9.28 3.31
CA ILE A 511 -14.70 10.15 3.40
C ILE A 511 -15.14 11.60 3.58
N ILE A 512 -14.29 12.40 4.22
CA ILE A 512 -14.33 13.86 4.11
C ILE A 512 -13.04 14.33 3.45
N TYR A 513 -13.11 15.40 2.66
CA TYR A 513 -11.95 15.91 1.94
C TYR A 513 -11.92 17.44 1.89
N SER A 514 -10.71 17.98 1.74
CA SER A 514 -10.43 19.41 1.58
C SER A 514 -9.48 19.62 0.40
N LYS A 515 -9.80 20.61 -0.43
CA LYS A 515 -8.98 21.02 -1.59
C LYS A 515 -8.23 22.34 -1.37
N ASP A 516 -8.34 22.91 -0.17
CA ASP A 516 -7.86 24.24 0.17
C ASP A 516 -7.00 24.21 1.46
N HIS A 517 -6.25 23.13 1.63
CA HIS A 517 -5.33 22.90 2.76
C HIS A 517 -6.03 22.90 4.13
N GLY A 518 -7.24 22.34 4.19
CA GLY A 518 -7.98 22.12 5.44
C GLY A 518 -8.84 23.29 5.89
N LYS A 519 -9.02 24.33 5.05
CA LYS A 519 -9.89 25.49 5.39
C LYS A 519 -11.37 25.12 5.29
N THR A 520 -11.76 24.40 4.23
CA THR A 520 -13.12 23.88 4.04
C THR A 520 -13.11 22.39 3.76
N TRP A 521 -14.13 21.70 4.25
CA TRP A 521 -14.28 20.25 4.17
C TRP A 521 -15.63 19.87 3.54
N THR A 522 -15.60 18.84 2.71
CA THR A 522 -16.79 18.27 2.05
C THR A 522 -16.90 16.79 2.38
N VAL A 523 -18.13 16.28 2.56
CA VAL A 523 -18.40 14.87 2.84
C VAL A 523 -18.85 14.10 1.59
N GLY A 524 -18.39 12.85 1.46
CA GLY A 524 -18.88 11.91 0.44
C GLY A 524 -20.17 11.19 0.85
N ALA A 525 -20.78 10.47 -0.09
CA ALA A 525 -21.87 9.54 0.20
C ALA A 525 -21.35 8.28 0.93
N GLY A 526 -22.23 7.58 1.65
CA GLY A 526 -21.92 6.32 2.30
C GLY A 526 -21.42 5.27 1.30
N ALA A 527 -20.25 4.68 1.57
CA ALA A 527 -19.60 3.73 0.68
C ALA A 527 -20.31 2.37 0.65
N TYR A 528 -20.81 1.93 1.80
CA TYR A 528 -21.52 0.66 1.95
C TYR A 528 -22.33 0.64 3.24
N ASN A 529 -23.47 -0.04 3.24
CA ASN A 529 -24.36 -0.12 4.39
C ASN A 529 -23.76 -0.92 5.56
N ASP A 530 -24.06 -0.51 6.78
CA ASP A 530 -23.69 -1.19 8.02
C ASP A 530 -22.17 -1.33 8.21
N THR A 531 -21.47 -0.29 7.78
CA THR A 531 -20.01 -0.13 7.94
C THR A 531 -19.69 1.02 8.87
N THR A 532 -18.53 0.96 9.52
CA THR A 532 -18.14 1.91 10.57
C THR A 532 -16.74 2.48 10.33
N GLU A 533 -15.75 2.04 11.11
CA GLU A 533 -14.38 2.54 11.03
C GLU A 533 -13.73 2.15 9.70
N ALA A 534 -13.08 3.08 9.03
CA ALA A 534 -12.41 2.84 7.77
C ALA A 534 -11.07 3.56 7.68
N GLN A 535 -10.24 3.11 6.75
CA GLN A 535 -9.02 3.78 6.33
C GLN A 535 -9.03 3.94 4.81
N VAL A 536 -8.48 5.05 4.34
CA VAL A 536 -8.49 5.45 2.93
C VAL A 536 -7.06 5.48 2.39
N VAL A 537 -6.89 5.02 1.14
CA VAL A 537 -5.61 5.11 0.42
C VAL A 537 -5.87 5.46 -1.05
N GLU A 538 -4.99 6.27 -1.64
CA GLU A 538 -4.99 6.49 -3.09
C GLU A 538 -4.19 5.36 -3.77
N ILE A 539 -4.85 4.59 -4.65
CA ILE A 539 -4.25 3.41 -5.32
C ILE A 539 -3.79 3.70 -6.76
N GLU A 540 -4.38 4.73 -7.37
CA GLU A 540 -4.04 5.34 -8.65
C GLU A 540 -4.35 6.85 -8.53
N PRO A 541 -3.71 7.74 -9.29
CA PRO A 541 -4.02 9.17 -9.22
C PRO A 541 -5.52 9.43 -9.39
N GLY A 542 -6.15 10.08 -8.41
CA GLY A 542 -7.59 10.35 -8.39
C GLY A 542 -8.49 9.16 -8.03
N VAL A 543 -7.93 8.03 -7.60
CA VAL A 543 -8.68 6.80 -7.27
C VAL A 543 -8.45 6.42 -5.82
N LEU A 544 -9.49 6.57 -5.01
CA LEU A 544 -9.44 6.26 -3.59
C LEU A 544 -10.04 4.88 -3.33
N MET A 545 -9.31 4.05 -2.58
CA MET A 545 -9.80 2.83 -1.97
C MET A 545 -10.16 3.10 -0.50
N LEU A 546 -11.36 2.72 -0.09
CA LEU A 546 -11.82 2.75 1.30
C LEU A 546 -11.96 1.31 1.82
N ASN A 547 -11.28 1.01 2.92
CA ASN A 547 -11.30 -0.30 3.58
C ASN A 547 -12.03 -0.20 4.92
N CYS A 548 -13.24 -0.73 4.96
CA CYS A 548 -14.22 -0.51 6.01
C CYS A 548 -14.36 -1.74 6.92
N ARG A 549 -14.50 -1.48 8.22
CA ARG A 549 -15.00 -2.41 9.22
C ARG A 549 -16.45 -2.74 8.91
N TYR A 550 -16.77 -4.02 8.90
CA TYR A 550 -18.13 -4.47 8.60
C TYR A 550 -18.79 -5.13 9.80
N ASN A 551 -20.04 -4.74 10.12
CA ASN A 551 -20.72 -5.25 11.30
C ASN A 551 -21.34 -6.65 11.11
N ARG A 552 -21.48 -7.11 9.87
CA ARG A 552 -22.26 -8.31 9.54
C ARG A 552 -21.43 -9.56 9.28
N GLN A 553 -20.16 -9.42 8.90
CA GLN A 553 -19.32 -10.55 8.50
C GLN A 553 -17.89 -10.36 8.99
N ASN A 554 -17.17 -11.48 9.13
CA ASN A 554 -15.77 -11.53 9.59
C ASN A 554 -14.76 -11.16 8.48
N ALA A 555 -15.11 -10.24 7.60
CA ALA A 555 -14.29 -9.80 6.47
C ALA A 555 -14.52 -8.32 6.14
N ARG A 556 -13.45 -7.64 5.70
CA ARG A 556 -13.46 -6.21 5.36
C ARG A 556 -14.34 -5.93 4.15
N VAL A 557 -15.07 -4.82 4.21
CA VAL A 557 -15.71 -4.21 3.04
C VAL A 557 -14.69 -3.31 2.34
N VAL A 558 -14.49 -3.49 1.04
CA VAL A 558 -13.51 -2.71 0.27
C VAL A 558 -14.21 -2.06 -0.91
N MET A 559 -14.20 -0.73 -0.95
CA MET A 559 -14.88 0.08 -1.97
C MET A 559 -13.89 1.04 -2.64
N VAL A 560 -14.17 1.45 -3.86
CA VAL A 560 -13.35 2.37 -4.66
C VAL A 560 -14.22 3.51 -5.19
N THR A 561 -13.67 4.73 -5.20
CA THR A 561 -14.29 5.91 -5.81
C THR A 561 -13.29 6.64 -6.71
N ARG A 562 -13.82 7.30 -7.75
CA ARG A 562 -13.09 8.13 -8.72
C ARG A 562 -13.60 9.57 -8.77
N ASP A 563 -14.53 9.92 -7.87
CA ASP A 563 -15.26 11.19 -7.85
C ASP A 563 -15.39 11.77 -6.43
N MET A 564 -14.40 11.47 -5.58
CA MET A 564 -14.33 11.89 -4.17
C MET A 564 -15.52 11.43 -3.33
N GLY A 565 -15.93 10.17 -3.55
CA GLY A 565 -16.95 9.51 -2.75
C GLY A 565 -18.38 9.90 -3.10
N LYS A 566 -18.63 10.51 -4.26
CA LYS A 566 -20.01 10.71 -4.76
C LYS A 566 -20.62 9.38 -5.18
N THR A 567 -19.84 8.53 -5.85
CA THR A 567 -20.19 7.16 -6.19
C THR A 567 -19.11 6.18 -5.75
N TRP A 568 -19.53 4.95 -5.44
CA TRP A 568 -18.67 3.88 -4.94
C TRP A 568 -18.88 2.60 -5.73
N GLN A 569 -17.80 1.87 -5.97
CA GLN A 569 -17.79 0.57 -6.63
C GLN A 569 -17.08 -0.47 -5.74
N PRO A 570 -17.57 -1.71 -5.65
CA PRO A 570 -16.88 -2.73 -4.87
C PRO A 570 -15.53 -3.07 -5.52
N HIS A 571 -14.48 -3.14 -4.71
CA HIS A 571 -13.20 -3.67 -5.14
C HIS A 571 -13.30 -5.20 -5.34
N PRO A 572 -12.54 -5.84 -6.25
CA PRO A 572 -12.61 -7.29 -6.47
C PRO A 572 -12.43 -8.17 -5.21
N THR A 573 -11.73 -7.65 -4.18
CA THR A 573 -11.49 -8.34 -2.90
C THR A 573 -12.51 -8.02 -1.80
N HIS A 574 -13.53 -7.22 -2.08
CA HIS A 574 -14.63 -6.90 -1.18
C HIS A 574 -15.22 -8.15 -0.52
N GLY A 575 -15.24 -8.20 0.82
CA GLY A 575 -15.83 -9.29 1.60
C GLY A 575 -15.09 -10.64 1.50
N LYS A 576 -13.84 -10.66 0.98
CA LYS A 576 -13.11 -11.90 0.68
C LYS A 576 -11.71 -11.95 1.28
N ALA A 577 -10.81 -11.07 0.84
CA ALA A 577 -9.37 -11.29 1.01
C ALA A 577 -8.82 -10.95 2.41
N LEU A 578 -9.51 -10.07 3.14
CA LEU A 578 -9.04 -9.55 4.42
C LEU A 578 -10.05 -9.90 5.52
N ILE A 579 -9.71 -10.91 6.33
CA ILE A 579 -10.54 -11.33 7.48
C ILE A 579 -10.41 -10.37 8.66
N GLU A 580 -11.42 -10.32 9.52
CA GLU A 580 -11.43 -9.56 10.78
C GLU A 580 -12.29 -10.25 11.86
N PRO A 581 -12.05 -9.97 13.17
CA PRO A 581 -12.79 -10.64 14.25
C PRO A 581 -14.12 -9.93 14.52
N ARG A 582 -15.18 -10.37 13.83
CA ARG A 582 -16.53 -9.77 13.84
C ARG A 582 -16.58 -8.32 13.36
N ALA A 583 -15.93 -7.40 14.08
CA ALA A 583 -15.79 -6.00 13.70
C ALA A 583 -14.63 -5.34 14.49
N CYS A 584 -13.59 -4.86 13.80
CA CYS A 584 -12.45 -4.17 14.41
C CYS A 584 -11.89 -3.08 13.48
N MET A 585 -11.13 -2.11 13.98
CA MET A 585 -10.40 -1.17 13.14
C MET A 585 -9.24 -1.90 12.42
N ALA A 586 -8.90 -1.44 11.21
CA ALA A 586 -7.71 -1.90 10.51
C ALA A 586 -6.99 -0.72 9.84
N SER A 587 -5.66 -0.76 9.80
CA SER A 587 -4.85 0.22 9.07
C SER A 587 -4.65 -0.19 7.62
N LEU A 588 -4.61 0.78 6.71
CA LEU A 588 -4.27 0.60 5.30
C LEU A 588 -3.48 1.81 4.81
N ILE A 589 -2.29 1.58 4.24
CA ILE A 589 -1.43 2.63 3.65
C ILE A 589 -0.82 2.18 2.32
N GLY A 590 -0.49 3.14 1.46
CA GLY A 590 0.25 2.91 0.22
C GLY A 590 1.73 3.23 0.42
N ILE A 591 2.64 2.28 0.14
CA ILE A 591 4.08 2.47 0.42
C ILE A 591 4.65 3.65 -0.38
N ALA A 592 4.30 3.76 -1.67
CA ALA A 592 4.72 4.88 -2.50
C ALA A 592 4.07 6.20 -2.05
N SER A 593 2.76 6.17 -1.74
CA SER A 593 2.03 7.36 -1.29
C SER A 593 2.66 7.95 -0.03
N GLU A 594 3.06 7.09 0.90
CA GLU A 594 3.71 7.46 2.15
C GLU A 594 5.14 8.01 1.96
N ARG A 595 5.84 7.61 0.91
CA ARG A 595 7.23 8.02 0.66
C ARG A 595 7.32 9.26 -0.23
N THR A 596 6.54 9.27 -1.31
CA THR A 596 6.69 10.25 -2.40
C THR A 596 5.46 11.13 -2.58
N GLY A 597 4.40 10.94 -1.80
CA GLY A 597 3.10 11.62 -2.01
C GLY A 597 2.38 11.17 -3.29
N LYS A 598 2.84 10.09 -3.95
CA LYS A 598 2.25 9.60 -5.20
C LYS A 598 1.81 8.14 -5.04
N PRO A 599 0.65 7.75 -5.57
CA PRO A 599 0.15 6.38 -5.44
C PRO A 599 1.02 5.38 -6.18
N GLY A 600 1.03 4.14 -5.68
CA GLY A 600 1.80 3.05 -6.25
C GLY A 600 1.14 1.70 -5.99
N PRO A 601 1.67 0.61 -6.60
CA PRO A 601 0.99 -0.68 -6.58
C PRO A 601 1.08 -1.40 -5.22
N ARG A 602 2.00 -1.00 -4.33
CA ARG A 602 2.23 -1.72 -3.08
C ARG A 602 1.48 -1.12 -1.90
N LEU A 603 0.68 -1.94 -1.22
CA LEU A 603 -0.10 -1.57 -0.05
C LEU A 603 0.35 -2.36 1.18
N LEU A 604 0.22 -1.76 2.36
CA LEU A 604 0.35 -2.42 3.65
C LEU A 604 -0.97 -2.34 4.40
N PHE A 605 -1.36 -3.44 5.03
CA PHE A 605 -2.56 -3.56 5.84
C PHE A 605 -2.22 -4.16 7.21
N SER A 606 -2.84 -3.68 8.29
CA SER A 606 -2.68 -4.29 9.62
C SER A 606 -3.99 -4.42 10.38
N ASN A 607 -4.23 -5.61 10.94
CA ASN A 607 -5.35 -5.87 11.85
C ASN A 607 -5.11 -7.16 12.68
N PRO A 608 -6.01 -7.49 13.62
CA PRO A 608 -6.07 -8.82 14.20
C PRO A 608 -6.46 -9.87 13.14
N ASN A 609 -5.51 -10.73 12.76
CA ASN A 609 -5.70 -11.73 11.70
C ASN A 609 -6.39 -12.99 12.27
N SER A 610 -7.67 -12.85 12.60
CA SER A 610 -8.48 -13.83 13.32
C SER A 610 -9.95 -13.52 13.07
N THR A 611 -10.79 -14.55 12.90
CA THR A 611 -12.25 -14.38 12.76
C THR A 611 -12.99 -14.46 14.10
N ALA A 612 -12.35 -14.97 15.14
CA ALA A 612 -12.99 -15.29 16.43
C ALA A 612 -12.84 -14.19 17.48
N SER A 613 -11.65 -13.60 17.57
CA SER A 613 -11.32 -12.61 18.60
C SER A 613 -10.17 -11.70 18.18
N ARG A 614 -10.04 -10.55 18.85
CA ARG A 614 -8.98 -9.57 18.63
C ARG A 614 -7.64 -10.06 19.19
N LYS A 615 -7.01 -10.95 18.42
CA LYS A 615 -5.69 -11.53 18.65
C LYS A 615 -4.94 -11.64 17.32
N ARG A 616 -3.64 -11.91 17.38
CA ARG A 616 -2.79 -12.11 16.19
C ARG A 616 -2.64 -10.83 15.36
N MET A 617 -2.22 -9.73 15.99
CA MET A 617 -1.90 -8.49 15.29
C MET A 617 -0.87 -8.77 14.20
N THR A 618 -1.22 -8.50 12.94
CA THR A 618 -0.45 -8.92 11.76
C THR A 618 -0.35 -7.78 10.76
N ILE A 619 0.83 -7.57 10.18
CA ILE A 619 1.01 -6.75 8.97
C ILE A 619 0.92 -7.67 7.74
N LYS A 620 0.21 -7.24 6.70
CA LYS A 620 0.12 -7.90 5.39
C LYS A 620 0.55 -6.91 4.31
N ALA A 621 1.25 -7.39 3.29
CA ALA A 621 1.59 -6.59 2.11
C ALA A 621 0.90 -7.12 0.85
N SER A 622 0.42 -6.20 0.01
CA SER A 622 -0.09 -6.49 -1.32
C SER A 622 0.83 -5.87 -2.36
N PRO A 623 1.23 -6.61 -3.42
CA PRO A 623 2.08 -6.08 -4.49
C PRO A 623 1.28 -5.41 -5.63
N ASP A 624 -0.04 -5.51 -5.63
CA ASP A 624 -0.92 -5.35 -6.79
C ASP A 624 -2.21 -4.57 -6.45
N ARG A 625 -2.07 -3.44 -5.76
CA ARG A 625 -3.14 -2.51 -5.38
C ARG A 625 -4.26 -3.16 -4.55
N GLY A 626 -3.93 -4.18 -3.76
CA GLY A 626 -4.87 -4.85 -2.86
C GLY A 626 -5.64 -6.00 -3.50
N LEU A 627 -5.27 -6.44 -4.71
CA LEU A 627 -5.87 -7.59 -5.40
C LEU A 627 -5.47 -8.92 -4.75
N THR A 628 -4.21 -9.05 -4.31
CA THR A 628 -3.72 -10.23 -3.60
C THR A 628 -2.98 -9.86 -2.30
N TRP A 629 -3.05 -10.78 -1.32
CA TRP A 629 -2.40 -10.66 -0.01
C TRP A 629 -1.67 -11.97 0.34
N PRO A 630 -0.53 -12.27 -0.31
CA PRO A 630 0.15 -13.56 -0.21
C PRO A 630 0.52 -13.93 1.23
N GLU A 631 0.41 -15.21 1.61
CA GLU A 631 0.79 -15.67 2.96
C GLU A 631 2.26 -15.38 3.30
N GLY A 632 3.17 -15.52 2.32
CA GLY A 632 4.59 -15.18 2.48
C GLY A 632 4.88 -13.70 2.69
N SER A 633 3.88 -12.83 2.55
CA SER A 633 3.96 -11.39 2.76
C SER A 633 3.17 -10.94 4.00
N GLN A 634 3.04 -11.82 4.99
CA GLN A 634 2.37 -11.55 6.26
C GLN A 634 3.31 -11.77 7.44
N LEU A 635 3.29 -10.84 8.38
CA LEU A 635 4.15 -10.87 9.57
C LEU A 635 3.29 -10.72 10.84
N LEU A 636 3.26 -11.79 11.64
CA LEU A 636 2.62 -11.80 12.95
C LEU A 636 3.51 -11.10 13.98
N LEU A 637 2.99 -10.04 14.60
CA LEU A 637 3.68 -9.21 15.59
C LEU A 637 3.32 -9.58 17.03
N ASP A 638 2.04 -9.85 17.29
CA ASP A 638 1.53 -10.12 18.63
C ASP A 638 0.43 -11.18 18.59
N ALA A 639 0.73 -12.38 19.08
CA ALA A 639 -0.19 -13.52 19.05
C ALA A 639 -1.30 -13.46 20.10
N TRP A 640 -1.11 -12.68 21.17
CA TRP A 640 -2.04 -12.63 22.29
C TRP A 640 -3.21 -11.67 22.04
N GLY A 641 -4.19 -11.72 22.94
CA GLY A 641 -5.39 -10.87 22.85
C GLY A 641 -5.11 -9.43 23.24
N SER A 642 -5.77 -8.49 22.55
CA SER A 642 -5.70 -7.05 22.84
C SER A 642 -7.02 -6.36 22.45
N ALA A 643 -7.06 -5.03 22.56
CA ALA A 643 -8.20 -4.24 22.08
C ALA A 643 -8.24 -4.09 20.54
N GLY A 644 -7.14 -4.39 19.85
CA GLY A 644 -7.07 -4.74 18.42
C GLY A 644 -6.82 -3.62 17.42
N TYR A 645 -6.80 -2.34 17.80
CA TYR A 645 -6.63 -1.24 16.84
C TYR A 645 -5.16 -1.06 16.48
N SER A 646 -4.88 -0.61 15.25
CA SER A 646 -3.51 -0.35 14.78
C SER A 646 -3.47 0.77 13.75
N CYS A 647 -2.35 1.48 13.64
CA CYS A 647 -2.10 2.47 12.61
C CYS A 647 -0.64 2.41 12.17
N MET A 648 -0.41 2.52 10.85
CA MET A 648 0.92 2.45 10.24
C MET A 648 1.29 3.75 9.54
N SER A 649 2.58 4.03 9.46
CA SER A 649 3.17 5.03 8.57
C SER A 649 4.59 4.62 8.17
N MET A 650 5.05 5.03 6.99
CA MET A 650 6.45 4.78 6.61
C MET A 650 7.37 5.70 7.41
N ILE A 651 8.33 5.14 8.13
CA ILE A 651 9.35 5.92 8.86
C ILE A 651 10.40 6.43 7.88
N ASP A 652 10.84 5.54 6.99
CA ASP A 652 11.84 5.79 5.96
C ASP A 652 11.55 4.91 4.74
N ASP A 653 12.49 4.87 3.79
CA ASP A 653 12.35 4.15 2.53
C ASP A 653 12.20 2.63 2.68
N GLU A 654 12.63 2.07 3.82
CA GLU A 654 12.74 0.64 4.06
C GLU A 654 12.00 0.16 5.30
N THR A 655 11.48 1.07 6.12
CA THR A 655 10.98 0.75 7.47
C THR A 655 9.58 1.30 7.65
N VAL A 656 8.61 0.43 7.90
CA VAL A 656 7.27 0.81 8.36
C VAL A 656 7.25 0.88 9.88
N GLY A 657 6.66 1.94 10.41
CA GLY A 657 6.31 2.07 11.82
C GLY A 657 4.87 1.64 12.04
N ILE A 658 4.62 0.89 13.09
CA ILE A 658 3.27 0.51 13.51
C ILE A 658 3.06 0.88 14.97
N LEU A 659 1.96 1.57 15.25
CA LEU A 659 1.44 1.83 16.59
C LEU A 659 0.14 1.05 16.77
N TYR A 660 0.02 0.24 17.81
CA TYR A 660 -1.16 -0.60 18.01
C TYR A 660 -1.50 -0.84 19.49
N GLU A 661 -2.74 -1.22 19.74
CA GLU A 661 -3.20 -1.71 21.03
C GLU A 661 -2.66 -3.13 21.25
N GLY A 662 -1.60 -3.26 22.04
CA GLY A 662 -0.87 -4.51 22.23
C GLY A 662 -1.35 -5.34 23.41
N SER A 663 -1.00 -6.61 23.43
CA SER A 663 -1.28 -7.52 24.56
C SER A 663 -0.43 -7.21 25.81
N ARG A 664 0.66 -6.48 25.62
CA ARG A 664 1.64 -6.15 26.66
C ARG A 664 1.59 -4.68 27.08
N ALA A 665 1.17 -3.76 26.22
CA ALA A 665 1.07 -2.33 26.52
C ALA A 665 -0.16 -1.73 25.81
N HIS A 666 -0.79 -0.73 26.44
CA HIS A 666 -1.94 -0.04 25.85
C HIS A 666 -1.59 0.57 24.49
N MET A 667 -0.43 1.21 24.37
CA MET A 667 0.13 1.63 23.08
C MET A 667 1.49 0.96 22.87
N THR A 668 1.59 0.11 21.86
CA THR A 668 2.82 -0.59 21.47
C THR A 668 3.31 -0.03 20.13
N PHE A 669 4.56 0.43 20.09
CA PHE A 669 5.21 0.87 18.86
C PHE A 669 6.30 -0.11 18.42
N GLN A 670 6.34 -0.47 17.13
CA GLN A 670 7.39 -1.29 16.54
C GLN A 670 7.85 -0.72 15.20
N ARG A 671 9.13 -0.96 14.89
CA ARG A 671 9.77 -0.69 13.60
C ARG A 671 9.92 -2.01 12.86
N VAL A 672 9.43 -2.08 11.62
CA VAL A 672 9.44 -3.31 10.82
C VAL A 672 10.05 -3.00 9.45
N LYS A 673 11.07 -3.76 9.05
CA LYS A 673 11.64 -3.63 7.72
C LYS A 673 10.67 -4.17 6.67
N LEU A 674 10.53 -3.48 5.54
CA LEU A 674 9.70 -3.90 4.41
C LEU A 674 10.08 -5.31 3.91
N ALA A 675 11.37 -5.64 3.96
CA ALA A 675 11.85 -6.98 3.61
C ALA A 675 11.25 -8.09 4.50
N ASP A 676 10.96 -7.78 5.77
CA ASP A 676 10.39 -8.73 6.73
C ASP A 676 8.91 -9.05 6.46
N VAL A 677 8.23 -8.22 5.66
CA VAL A 677 6.86 -8.43 5.19
C VAL A 677 6.83 -8.83 3.71
N GLY A 678 7.94 -9.36 3.18
CA GLY A 678 8.04 -9.87 1.81
C GLY A 678 8.10 -8.79 0.72
N VAL A 679 8.26 -7.52 1.09
CA VAL A 679 8.39 -6.42 0.13
C VAL A 679 9.86 -6.22 -0.22
N LYS A 680 10.26 -6.62 -1.44
CA LYS A 680 11.59 -6.35 -1.97
C LYS A 680 11.74 -4.84 -2.19
N VAL A 681 12.51 -4.18 -1.33
CA VAL A 681 13.00 -2.83 -1.61
C VAL A 681 14.18 -3.00 -2.56
N VAL A 682 14.02 -2.55 -3.80
CA VAL A 682 15.16 -2.38 -4.71
C VAL A 682 15.88 -1.13 -4.19
N PRO A 683 17.11 -1.25 -3.66
CA PRO A 683 17.86 -0.07 -3.24
C PRO A 683 17.94 0.90 -4.43
N LYS A 684 17.92 2.22 -4.17
CA LYS A 684 18.40 3.20 -5.15
C LYS A 684 19.88 2.93 -5.39
N LYS A 685 20.19 1.97 -6.25
CA LYS A 685 21.55 1.70 -6.70
C LYS A 685 21.82 2.71 -7.80
N HIS A 686 22.78 3.60 -7.57
CA HIS A 686 23.49 4.19 -8.70
C HIS A 686 24.26 3.04 -9.35
N SER A 687 23.63 2.40 -10.33
CA SER A 687 24.25 1.36 -11.13
C SER A 687 25.38 2.01 -11.95
N SER A 688 26.60 1.48 -11.82
CA SER A 688 27.72 1.81 -12.71
C SER A 688 27.55 1.18 -14.10
N LYS A 689 26.43 0.49 -14.38
CA LYS A 689 26.15 -0.12 -15.69
C LYS A 689 25.47 0.91 -16.61
N PRO A 690 25.78 0.88 -17.92
CA PRO A 690 25.08 1.70 -18.91
C PRO A 690 23.55 1.47 -18.84
N PRO A 691 22.72 2.52 -18.95
CA PRO A 691 21.28 2.39 -18.84
C PRO A 691 20.67 1.66 -20.04
N ASN A 692 19.51 1.05 -19.84
CA ASN A 692 18.61 0.70 -20.94
C ASN A 692 17.96 1.97 -21.51
N VAL A 693 17.48 1.91 -22.76
CA VAL A 693 16.86 3.03 -23.46
C VAL A 693 15.49 2.61 -23.97
N LEU A 694 14.44 3.30 -23.52
CA LEU A 694 13.08 3.16 -24.02
C LEU A 694 12.63 4.47 -24.67
N LEU A 695 12.56 4.48 -26.00
CA LEU A 695 12.05 5.59 -26.79
C LEU A 695 10.58 5.32 -27.13
N ILE A 696 9.67 6.14 -26.63
CA ILE A 696 8.22 6.06 -26.89
C ILE A 696 7.87 7.18 -27.87
N VAL A 697 7.38 6.81 -29.05
CA VAL A 697 7.04 7.75 -30.11
C VAL A 697 5.54 7.72 -30.35
N SER A 698 4.88 8.86 -30.19
CA SER A 698 3.47 9.03 -30.55
C SER A 698 3.34 9.70 -31.91
N GLU A 699 2.48 9.16 -32.77
CA GLU A 699 2.20 9.73 -34.08
C GLU A 699 1.13 10.81 -34.02
N ASP A 700 1.35 11.92 -34.73
CA ASP A 700 0.39 13.02 -34.89
C ASP A 700 0.01 13.65 -33.52
N ASN A 701 0.98 13.80 -32.62
CA ASN A 701 0.80 14.27 -31.25
C ASN A 701 1.47 15.63 -31.02
N GLY A 702 0.67 16.70 -30.89
CA GLY A 702 1.14 18.00 -30.38
C GLY A 702 1.08 18.04 -28.85
N PRO A 703 1.29 19.20 -28.21
CA PRO A 703 1.31 19.33 -26.75
C PRO A 703 -0.08 19.24 -26.09
N GLU A 704 -1.09 18.69 -26.77
CA GLU A 704 -2.46 18.52 -26.25
C GLU A 704 -2.56 17.39 -25.19
N LEU A 705 -1.81 17.54 -24.08
CA LEU A 705 -1.71 16.59 -22.96
C LEU A 705 -1.98 17.29 -21.62
N GLY A 706 -2.41 16.53 -20.61
CA GLY A 706 -2.72 17.07 -19.27
C GLY A 706 -1.53 17.82 -18.64
N CYS A 707 -0.34 17.23 -18.69
CA CYS A 707 0.91 17.84 -18.20
C CYS A 707 1.39 19.07 -18.98
N TYR A 708 0.79 19.38 -20.13
CA TYR A 708 1.01 20.61 -20.88
C TYR A 708 -0.12 21.64 -20.66
N GLY A 709 -1.05 21.36 -19.75
CA GLY A 709 -2.11 22.26 -19.35
C GLY A 709 -3.38 22.16 -20.18
N ASP A 710 -3.53 21.12 -21.03
CA ASP A 710 -4.76 20.93 -21.79
C ASP A 710 -5.89 20.38 -20.88
N PRO A 711 -7.01 21.10 -20.70
CA PRO A 711 -8.06 20.72 -19.76
C PRO A 711 -8.94 19.58 -20.27
N TYR A 712 -8.84 19.21 -21.55
CA TYR A 712 -9.65 18.16 -22.16
C TYR A 712 -8.89 16.84 -22.30
N ALA A 713 -7.56 16.87 -22.20
CA ALA A 713 -6.71 15.69 -22.27
C ALA A 713 -6.90 14.78 -21.04
N ARG A 714 -7.09 13.48 -21.29
CA ARG A 714 -7.18 12.44 -20.26
C ARG A 714 -5.94 11.55 -20.32
N THR A 715 -4.82 12.06 -19.81
CA THR A 715 -3.50 11.43 -19.98
C THR A 715 -2.72 11.21 -18.66
N PRO A 716 -3.33 10.58 -17.64
CA PRO A 716 -2.74 10.47 -16.30
C PRO A 716 -1.38 9.74 -16.26
N HIS A 717 -1.10 8.83 -17.21
CA HIS A 717 0.18 8.12 -17.24
C HIS A 717 1.32 8.97 -17.79
N LEU A 718 1.07 9.78 -18.82
CA LEU A 718 2.00 10.79 -19.32
C LEU A 718 2.18 11.92 -18.31
N ASP A 719 1.13 12.30 -17.58
CA ASP A 719 1.24 13.29 -16.50
C ASP A 719 2.13 12.78 -15.38
N ARG A 720 1.97 11.50 -15.02
CA ARG A 720 2.88 10.82 -14.10
C ARG A 720 4.31 10.76 -14.65
N LEU A 721 4.51 10.43 -15.93
CA LEU A 721 5.83 10.37 -16.54
C LEU A 721 6.53 11.73 -16.51
N ALA A 722 5.80 12.83 -16.78
CA ALA A 722 6.31 14.19 -16.64
C ALA A 722 6.68 14.51 -15.19
N ASN A 723 5.83 14.12 -14.24
CA ASN A 723 6.09 14.33 -12.80
C ASN A 723 7.24 13.48 -12.25
N GLU A 724 7.60 12.37 -12.89
CA GLU A 724 8.75 11.53 -12.53
C GLU A 724 10.02 11.87 -13.32
N GLY A 725 9.91 12.69 -14.36
CA GLY A 725 11.00 13.08 -15.25
C GLY A 725 11.10 14.60 -15.40
N VAL A 726 11.63 15.03 -16.54
CA VAL A 726 11.67 16.42 -16.97
C VAL A 726 10.74 16.57 -18.18
N ARG A 727 9.83 17.54 -18.12
CA ARG A 727 8.99 17.95 -19.24
C ARG A 727 9.62 19.17 -19.90
N PHE A 728 9.78 19.15 -21.22
CA PHE A 728 10.26 20.30 -21.98
C PHE A 728 9.07 21.14 -22.45
N GLU A 729 9.04 22.41 -22.08
CA GLU A 729 7.96 23.33 -22.44
C GLU A 729 7.89 23.53 -23.95
N THR A 730 9.06 23.64 -24.61
CA THR A 730 9.15 23.79 -26.06
C THR A 730 10.13 22.78 -26.65
N ALA A 731 9.60 21.75 -27.31
CA ALA A 731 10.35 20.86 -28.18
C ALA A 731 9.86 20.98 -29.64
N TRP A 732 10.79 21.17 -30.58
CA TRP A 732 10.49 21.18 -32.02
C TRP A 732 10.94 19.91 -32.73
N VAL A 733 10.09 19.42 -33.63
CA VAL A 733 10.55 18.57 -34.73
C VAL A 733 11.08 19.45 -35.87
N PRO A 734 12.22 19.13 -36.50
CA PRO A 734 12.72 19.91 -37.64
C PRO A 734 11.86 19.85 -38.90
N ASN A 735 10.91 18.91 -38.96
CA ASN A 735 9.98 18.72 -40.07
C ASN A 735 8.69 18.03 -39.55
N SER A 736 7.53 18.62 -39.84
CA SER A 736 6.23 18.15 -39.34
C SER A 736 5.64 16.97 -40.15
N VAL A 737 6.43 15.93 -40.39
CA VAL A 737 6.04 14.75 -41.19
C VAL A 737 6.77 13.51 -40.67
N CYS A 738 6.07 12.36 -40.60
CA CYS A 738 6.59 11.12 -40.01
C CYS A 738 8.02 10.74 -40.47
N SER A 739 8.25 10.48 -41.78
CA SER A 739 9.57 9.97 -42.23
C SER A 739 10.72 10.95 -41.99
N PRO A 740 10.64 12.22 -42.40
CA PRO A 740 11.70 13.19 -42.13
C PRO A 740 11.95 13.40 -40.63
N SER A 741 10.90 13.52 -39.82
CA SER A 741 11.03 13.68 -38.36
C SER A 741 11.73 12.50 -37.70
N ARG A 742 11.35 11.27 -38.08
CA ARG A 742 11.98 10.03 -37.60
C ARG A 742 13.44 9.93 -38.01
N ALA A 743 13.77 10.29 -39.24
CA ALA A 743 15.16 10.36 -39.66
C ALA A 743 15.96 11.36 -38.80
N CYS A 744 15.35 12.49 -38.42
CA CYS A 744 16.01 13.50 -37.58
C CYS A 744 16.38 12.96 -36.20
N PHE A 745 15.42 12.40 -35.45
CA PHE A 745 15.72 11.94 -34.09
C PHE A 745 16.54 10.65 -34.04
N LEU A 746 16.48 9.81 -35.08
CA LEU A 746 17.29 8.59 -35.16
C LEU A 746 18.74 8.88 -35.54
N THR A 747 19.00 9.92 -36.34
CA THR A 747 20.35 10.27 -36.84
C THR A 747 20.97 11.49 -36.17
N GLY A 748 20.18 12.29 -35.45
CA GLY A 748 20.60 13.58 -34.87
C GLY A 748 20.92 14.64 -35.93
N ARG A 749 20.29 14.56 -37.12
CA ARG A 749 20.60 15.43 -38.27
C ARG A 749 19.36 16.05 -38.91
N TYR A 750 19.49 17.29 -39.37
CA TYR A 750 18.44 17.94 -40.16
C TYR A 750 18.09 17.16 -41.45
N PRO A 751 16.85 17.27 -41.97
CA PRO A 751 16.43 16.56 -43.18
C PRO A 751 17.32 16.83 -44.39
N HIS A 752 17.76 18.07 -44.64
CA HIS A 752 18.67 18.40 -45.74
C HIS A 752 20.08 17.81 -45.57
N ARG A 753 20.47 17.38 -44.36
CA ARG A 753 21.75 16.73 -44.08
C ARG A 753 21.66 15.20 -44.14
N ASN A 754 20.55 14.63 -43.66
CA ASN A 754 20.36 13.17 -43.71
C ASN A 754 19.82 12.68 -45.08
N GLY A 755 19.06 13.52 -45.79
CA GLY A 755 18.50 13.27 -47.13
C GLY A 755 17.04 12.83 -47.14
N GLN A 756 16.43 12.46 -46.00
CA GLN A 756 15.02 12.08 -45.94
C GLN A 756 14.12 13.32 -45.99
N LEU A 757 13.94 13.91 -47.18
CA LEU A 757 13.21 15.18 -47.37
C LEU A 757 11.68 15.05 -47.35
N GLY A 758 11.17 13.83 -47.56
CA GLY A 758 9.73 13.53 -47.66
C GLY A 758 9.39 12.12 -47.17
N LEU A 759 8.17 11.65 -47.46
CA LEU A 759 7.67 10.36 -46.98
C LEU A 759 8.33 9.16 -47.68
N ALA A 760 8.70 8.15 -46.90
CA ALA A 760 9.21 6.88 -47.41
C ALA A 760 8.21 6.16 -48.34
N THR A 761 6.90 6.31 -48.11
CA THR A 761 5.81 5.80 -48.97
C THR A 761 5.67 6.53 -50.30
N HIS A 762 6.43 7.62 -50.47
CA HIS A 762 6.60 8.39 -51.71
C HIS A 762 8.05 8.31 -52.21
N LYS A 763 8.75 7.22 -51.87
CA LYS A 763 10.10 6.87 -52.33
C LYS A 763 11.22 7.85 -51.94
N PHE A 764 10.95 8.84 -51.08
CA PHE A 764 12.02 9.63 -50.47
C PHE A 764 12.87 8.75 -49.55
N ALA A 765 14.18 8.99 -49.53
CA ALA A 765 15.14 8.19 -48.77
C ALA A 765 16.30 9.07 -48.29
N MET A 766 17.00 8.66 -47.24
CA MET A 766 18.28 9.25 -46.86
C MET A 766 19.32 9.09 -47.98
N PHE A 767 20.30 10.00 -48.03
CA PHE A 767 21.41 9.96 -49.01
C PHE A 767 22.21 8.66 -48.91
N LYS A 768 22.42 8.18 -47.69
CA LYS A 768 23.16 6.95 -47.37
C LYS A 768 22.70 6.37 -46.04
N LYS A 769 23.28 5.22 -45.65
CA LYS A 769 23.07 4.59 -44.34
C LYS A 769 23.86 5.34 -43.25
N TRP A 770 23.29 6.42 -42.73
CA TRP A 770 23.91 7.18 -41.65
C TRP A 770 24.00 6.36 -40.36
N PRO A 771 25.08 6.53 -39.55
CA PRO A 771 25.08 6.09 -38.17
C PRO A 771 23.87 6.69 -37.45
N ASN A 772 23.14 5.81 -36.76
CA ASN A 772 21.86 6.09 -36.12
C ASN A 772 21.74 5.34 -34.79
N LEU A 773 20.73 5.71 -34.00
CA LEU A 773 20.43 5.16 -32.68
C LEU A 773 20.61 3.63 -32.59
N PHE A 774 19.97 2.87 -33.49
CA PHE A 774 20.02 1.41 -33.45
C PHE A 774 21.38 0.87 -33.89
N SER A 775 21.95 1.39 -34.98
CA SER A 775 23.26 0.93 -35.46
C SER A 775 24.38 1.16 -34.43
N LEU A 776 24.39 2.33 -33.78
CA LEU A 776 25.43 2.72 -32.83
C LEU A 776 25.33 1.90 -31.54
N LEU A 777 24.12 1.76 -30.98
CA LEU A 777 23.95 0.97 -29.76
C LEU A 777 24.11 -0.53 -30.00
N LYS A 778 23.71 -1.05 -31.17
CA LYS A 778 23.99 -2.45 -31.52
C LYS A 778 25.48 -2.74 -31.56
N THR A 779 26.27 -1.86 -32.18
CA THR A 779 27.74 -1.96 -32.16
C THR A 779 28.32 -1.91 -30.74
N ALA A 780 27.66 -1.19 -29.82
CA ALA A 780 28.02 -1.14 -28.40
C ALA A 780 27.49 -2.33 -27.56
N GLY A 781 26.91 -3.36 -28.18
CA GLY A 781 26.45 -4.57 -27.49
C GLY A 781 25.01 -4.50 -26.94
N TYR A 782 24.24 -3.47 -27.30
CA TYR A 782 22.83 -3.39 -26.91
C TYR A 782 21.96 -4.30 -27.78
N ARG A 783 20.97 -4.91 -27.15
CA ARG A 783 19.86 -5.54 -27.87
C ARG A 783 18.97 -4.46 -28.49
N THR A 784 18.60 -4.60 -29.76
CA THR A 784 17.83 -3.57 -30.49
C THR A 784 16.43 -4.03 -30.87
N ALA A 785 15.42 -3.25 -30.47
CA ALA A 785 14.03 -3.51 -30.81
C ALA A 785 13.27 -2.30 -31.34
N LEU A 786 12.32 -2.55 -32.23
CA LEU A 786 11.33 -1.57 -32.67
C LEU A 786 9.96 -2.23 -32.74
N LEU A 787 8.98 -1.64 -32.07
CA LEU A 787 7.57 -2.01 -32.17
C LEU A 787 6.83 -0.92 -32.94
N GLY A 788 6.08 -1.30 -33.98
CA GLY A 788 5.44 -0.40 -34.92
C GLY A 788 6.26 -0.10 -36.17
N LYS A 789 5.92 0.97 -36.90
CA LYS A 789 6.61 1.31 -38.16
C LYS A 789 7.93 2.02 -37.90
N ILE A 790 8.94 1.70 -38.71
CA ILE A 790 10.19 2.47 -38.79
C ILE A 790 10.02 3.71 -39.68
N HIS A 791 9.40 3.52 -40.84
CA HIS A 791 8.97 4.56 -41.77
C HIS A 791 10.08 5.50 -42.26
N VAL A 792 11.32 5.01 -42.40
CA VAL A 792 12.48 5.72 -42.96
C VAL A 792 13.19 4.80 -43.96
N LYS A 793 13.75 5.35 -45.06
CA LYS A 793 14.49 4.57 -46.07
C LYS A 793 15.96 5.03 -46.18
N PRO A 794 16.91 4.14 -46.52
CA PRO A 794 16.70 2.69 -46.68
C PRO A 794 16.51 2.00 -45.32
N GLU A 795 15.58 1.05 -45.23
CA GLU A 795 15.31 0.31 -43.98
C GLU A 795 16.53 -0.48 -43.49
N SER A 796 17.38 -0.93 -44.42
CA SER A 796 18.63 -1.63 -44.11
C SER A 796 19.69 -0.78 -43.42
N ALA A 797 19.41 0.49 -43.11
CA ALA A 797 20.23 1.32 -42.24
C ALA A 797 20.00 1.03 -40.73
N PHE A 798 18.93 0.34 -40.37
CA PHE A 798 18.49 0.20 -38.97
C PHE A 798 18.50 -1.28 -38.54
N PRO A 799 19.62 -1.76 -37.97
CA PRO A 799 19.73 -3.17 -37.61
C PRO A 799 18.97 -3.47 -36.30
N LEU A 800 17.93 -4.29 -36.39
CA LEU A 800 17.04 -4.66 -35.29
C LEU A 800 17.15 -6.15 -34.99
N ASP A 801 17.35 -6.53 -33.72
CA ASP A 801 17.19 -7.92 -33.27
C ASP A 801 15.72 -8.31 -33.28
N ARG A 802 14.84 -7.35 -33.00
CA ARG A 802 13.39 -7.53 -33.03
C ARG A 802 12.70 -6.34 -33.71
N HIS A 803 12.06 -6.59 -34.84
CA HIS A 803 11.05 -5.69 -35.41
C HIS A 803 9.66 -6.34 -35.30
N TRP A 804 8.72 -5.69 -34.62
CA TRP A 804 7.35 -6.19 -34.49
C TRP A 804 6.34 -5.16 -34.98
N ASN A 805 5.73 -5.42 -36.14
CA ASN A 805 4.74 -4.54 -36.76
C ASN A 805 3.65 -5.32 -37.51
N PRO A 806 2.91 -6.24 -36.86
CA PRO A 806 1.92 -7.05 -37.56
C PRO A 806 0.67 -6.20 -37.88
N PRO A 807 0.15 -6.22 -39.12
CA PRO A 807 -1.07 -5.51 -39.48
C PRO A 807 -2.30 -5.91 -38.65
N SER A 808 -2.30 -7.14 -38.11
CA SER A 808 -3.35 -7.68 -37.24
C SER A 808 -3.44 -6.99 -35.88
N SER A 809 -2.45 -6.18 -35.48
CA SER A 809 -2.43 -5.52 -34.16
C SER A 809 -2.00 -4.06 -34.23
N ILE A 810 -1.06 -3.73 -35.13
CA ILE A 810 -0.56 -2.38 -35.36
C ILE A 810 -0.87 -1.99 -36.81
N SER A 811 -2.14 -1.74 -37.08
CA SER A 811 -2.62 -1.06 -38.29
C SER A 811 -3.50 0.12 -37.91
N PHE A 812 -3.77 1.00 -38.86
CA PHE A 812 -4.66 2.13 -38.66
C PHE A 812 -6.08 1.72 -38.21
N ALA A 813 -6.47 0.45 -38.36
CA ALA A 813 -7.78 -0.06 -37.95
C ALA A 813 -7.78 -0.85 -36.62
N LYS A 814 -6.62 -1.21 -36.04
CA LYS A 814 -6.56 -2.13 -34.88
C LYS A 814 -5.98 -1.51 -33.61
N ARG A 815 -4.80 -0.87 -33.69
CA ARG A 815 -4.15 -0.10 -32.61
C ARG A 815 -4.24 -0.77 -31.22
N ASP A 816 -3.84 -2.04 -31.14
CA ASP A 816 -3.94 -2.80 -29.89
C ASP A 816 -2.80 -2.45 -28.93
N VAL A 817 -3.04 -1.40 -28.14
CA VAL A 817 -2.07 -0.88 -27.16
C VAL A 817 -1.69 -1.89 -26.08
N ARG A 818 -2.59 -2.82 -25.71
CA ARG A 818 -2.31 -3.87 -24.72
C ARG A 818 -1.30 -4.86 -25.28
N ARG A 819 -1.50 -5.29 -26.53
CA ARG A 819 -0.57 -6.23 -27.18
C ARG A 819 0.79 -5.61 -27.46
N ILE A 820 0.84 -4.32 -27.80
CA ILE A 820 2.10 -3.57 -27.93
C ILE A 820 2.90 -3.64 -26.62
N ALA A 821 2.27 -3.31 -25.49
CA ALA A 821 2.92 -3.37 -24.18
C ALA A 821 3.40 -4.80 -23.84
N ALA A 822 2.55 -5.82 -24.06
CA ALA A 822 2.90 -7.21 -23.78
C ALA A 822 4.12 -7.70 -24.59
N GLU A 823 4.20 -7.35 -25.88
CA GLU A 823 5.36 -7.70 -26.72
C GLU A 823 6.63 -6.95 -26.32
N ALA A 824 6.51 -5.69 -25.88
CA ALA A 824 7.62 -4.93 -25.32
C ALA A 824 8.15 -5.61 -24.05
N GLY A 825 7.26 -6.01 -23.14
CA GLY A 825 7.59 -6.72 -21.92
C GLY A 825 8.31 -8.04 -22.15
N LYS A 826 7.88 -8.82 -23.16
CA LYS A 826 8.58 -10.05 -23.57
C LYS A 826 10.03 -9.77 -23.95
N PHE A 827 10.28 -8.74 -24.76
CA PHE A 827 11.64 -8.36 -25.15
C PHE A 827 12.48 -7.86 -23.96
N MET A 828 11.90 -7.04 -23.09
CA MET A 828 12.57 -6.53 -21.88
C MET A 828 13.04 -7.68 -20.98
N ARG A 829 12.22 -8.73 -20.80
CA ARG A 829 12.53 -9.91 -19.96
C ARG A 829 13.41 -10.96 -20.61
N ALA A 830 13.57 -10.98 -21.94
CA ALA A 830 14.25 -12.04 -22.67
C ALA A 830 15.79 -12.11 -22.48
N GLY A 831 16.39 -11.29 -21.62
CA GLY A 831 17.84 -11.35 -21.34
C GLY A 831 18.34 -10.16 -20.54
N ASP A 832 19.54 -10.27 -19.96
CA ASP A 832 20.11 -9.28 -19.04
C ASP A 832 20.97 -8.20 -19.71
N ALA A 833 21.37 -8.41 -20.97
CA ALA A 833 22.09 -7.40 -21.74
C ALA A 833 21.24 -6.11 -21.91
N PRO A 834 21.88 -4.93 -21.87
CA PRO A 834 21.18 -3.66 -22.00
C PRO A 834 20.46 -3.58 -23.35
N PHE A 835 19.35 -2.85 -23.40
CA PHE A 835 18.55 -2.74 -24.59
C PHE A 835 18.30 -1.30 -25.02
N VAL A 836 18.10 -1.10 -26.32
CA VAL A 836 17.43 0.06 -26.88
C VAL A 836 16.18 -0.40 -27.60
N MET A 837 15.05 0.18 -27.23
CA MET A 837 13.75 -0.13 -27.81
C MET A 837 13.00 1.13 -28.17
N SER A 838 12.50 1.20 -29.42
CA SER A 838 11.55 2.23 -29.83
C SER A 838 10.15 1.63 -29.92
N VAL A 839 9.17 2.20 -29.22
CA VAL A 839 7.77 1.80 -29.29
C VAL A 839 6.98 2.93 -29.95
N ASN A 840 6.50 2.68 -31.17
CA ASN A 840 5.90 3.69 -32.01
C ASN A 840 4.38 3.46 -32.10
N TYR A 841 3.61 4.35 -31.49
CA TYR A 841 2.15 4.28 -31.43
C TYR A 841 1.49 5.09 -32.55
N PRO A 842 0.70 4.46 -33.44
CA PRO A 842 -0.05 5.15 -34.49
C PRO A 842 -1.41 5.70 -34.00
N ASP A 843 -1.59 5.83 -32.67
CA ASP A 843 -2.91 5.93 -32.05
C ASP A 843 -3.69 7.18 -32.42
N ALA A 844 -2.99 8.31 -32.54
CA ALA A 844 -3.56 9.61 -32.94
C ALA A 844 -3.52 9.84 -34.47
N HIS A 845 -3.05 8.88 -35.26
CA HIS A 845 -3.03 9.00 -36.73
C HIS A 845 -4.43 8.85 -37.33
N TYR A 846 -4.74 9.46 -38.48
CA TYR A 846 -6.02 9.24 -39.17
C TYR A 846 -6.15 7.84 -39.82
N PRO A 847 -7.36 7.26 -39.92
CA PRO A 847 -8.63 7.74 -39.34
C PRO A 847 -8.61 7.71 -37.82
N LEU A 848 -9.17 8.75 -37.17
CA LEU A 848 -9.34 8.79 -35.72
C LEU A 848 -10.46 7.84 -35.30
N HIS A 849 -10.25 7.15 -34.18
CA HIS A 849 -11.22 6.20 -33.65
C HIS A 849 -11.64 6.61 -32.26
N ARG A 850 -12.94 6.91 -32.12
CA ARG A 850 -13.58 7.19 -30.84
C ARG A 850 -13.29 6.13 -29.78
N GLN A 851 -13.32 4.86 -30.18
CA GLN A 851 -13.01 3.74 -29.30
C GLN A 851 -12.47 2.56 -30.11
N LEU A 852 -11.46 1.85 -29.58
CA LEU A 852 -10.97 0.58 -30.11
C LEU A 852 -10.68 -0.37 -28.95
N ASN A 853 -11.07 -1.64 -29.09
CA ASN A 853 -10.84 -2.68 -28.08
C ASN A 853 -11.31 -2.26 -26.66
N GLY A 854 -12.43 -1.54 -26.58
CA GLY A 854 -12.99 -1.03 -25.32
C GLY A 854 -12.24 0.17 -24.69
N LEU A 855 -11.33 0.81 -25.42
CA LEU A 855 -10.54 1.95 -24.96
C LEU A 855 -10.72 3.21 -25.84
N PRO A 856 -10.88 4.41 -25.24
CA PRO A 856 -11.06 4.65 -23.80
C PRO A 856 -12.43 4.12 -23.34
N THR A 857 -12.54 3.73 -22.07
CA THR A 857 -13.79 3.17 -21.52
C THR A 857 -14.96 4.14 -21.62
N PHE A 858 -14.69 5.43 -21.40
CA PHE A 858 -15.67 6.51 -21.50
C PHE A 858 -15.19 7.53 -22.54
N PRO A 859 -15.55 7.37 -23.82
CA PRO A 859 -15.11 8.28 -24.86
C PRO A 859 -15.76 9.65 -24.72
N GLN A 860 -14.98 10.70 -24.97
CA GLN A 860 -15.45 12.08 -25.13
C GLN A 860 -16.21 12.24 -26.45
N THR A 861 -17.14 13.19 -26.46
CA THR A 861 -17.96 13.61 -27.59
C THR A 861 -17.72 15.08 -27.91
N ALA A 862 -18.34 15.58 -28.99
CA ALA A 862 -18.23 16.99 -29.38
C ALA A 862 -18.72 17.96 -28.28
N ALA A 863 -19.60 17.53 -27.38
CA ALA A 863 -20.10 18.35 -26.27
C ALA A 863 -19.10 18.47 -25.11
N ASP A 864 -18.13 17.56 -25.02
CA ASP A 864 -17.19 17.48 -23.91
C ASP A 864 -15.93 18.34 -24.12
N VAL A 865 -15.76 18.92 -25.31
CA VAL A 865 -14.50 19.54 -25.74
C VAL A 865 -14.72 20.85 -26.51
N LYS A 866 -13.66 21.66 -26.60
CA LYS A 866 -13.55 22.73 -27.60
C LYS A 866 -12.61 22.32 -28.73
N THR A 867 -12.69 23.01 -29.86
CA THR A 867 -11.69 22.88 -30.92
C THR A 867 -10.29 23.29 -30.44
N LEU A 868 -9.26 22.76 -31.11
CA LEU A 868 -7.87 23.14 -30.82
C LEU A 868 -7.68 24.65 -31.10
N PRO A 869 -7.05 25.42 -30.20
CA PRO A 869 -7.01 26.89 -30.30
C PRO A 869 -6.52 27.43 -31.65
N TRP A 870 -5.51 26.79 -32.26
CA TRP A 870 -4.92 27.20 -33.53
C TRP A 870 -5.77 26.88 -34.77
N ILE A 871 -6.86 26.11 -34.63
CA ILE A 871 -7.86 25.91 -35.70
C ILE A 871 -8.64 27.20 -35.91
N GLY A 872 -8.98 27.93 -34.84
CA GLY A 872 -9.63 29.24 -34.86
C GLY A 872 -11.13 29.25 -35.20
N ALA A 873 -11.71 28.11 -35.58
CA ALA A 873 -13.14 27.93 -35.84
C ALA A 873 -13.70 26.84 -34.93
N ASP A 874 -14.85 27.09 -34.29
CA ASP A 874 -15.47 26.17 -33.34
C ASP A 874 -16.85 25.71 -33.82
N THR A 875 -16.87 24.65 -34.62
CA THR A 875 -18.11 24.00 -35.08
C THR A 875 -18.28 22.65 -34.42
N GLU A 876 -19.51 22.16 -34.32
CA GLU A 876 -19.78 20.81 -33.79
C GLU A 876 -19.01 19.72 -34.56
N ARG A 877 -18.87 19.87 -35.88
CA ARG A 877 -18.09 18.95 -36.72
C ARG A 877 -16.62 18.91 -36.32
N LEU A 878 -15.99 20.07 -36.16
CA LEU A 878 -14.59 20.17 -35.75
C LEU A 878 -14.39 19.67 -34.31
N ARG A 879 -15.31 20.01 -33.40
CA ARG A 879 -15.32 19.46 -32.02
C ARG A 879 -15.45 17.94 -32.02
N GLY A 880 -16.24 17.36 -32.93
CA GLY A 880 -16.33 15.91 -33.09
C GLY A 880 -15.00 15.25 -33.44
N HIS A 881 -14.25 15.81 -34.40
CA HIS A 881 -12.91 15.33 -34.73
C HIS A 881 -11.90 15.52 -33.59
N VAL A 882 -11.97 16.64 -32.88
CA VAL A 882 -11.11 16.92 -31.73
C VAL A 882 -11.43 15.99 -30.55
N ALA A 883 -12.70 15.66 -30.30
CA ALA A 883 -13.10 14.67 -29.30
C ALA A 883 -12.53 13.28 -29.64
N ASP A 884 -12.64 12.85 -30.90
CA ASP A 884 -12.05 11.58 -31.34
C ASP A 884 -10.52 11.58 -31.27
N TYR A 885 -9.88 12.75 -31.42
CA TYR A 885 -8.44 12.93 -31.21
C TYR A 885 -8.06 12.73 -29.73
N TYR A 886 -8.74 13.40 -28.80
CA TYR A 886 -8.53 13.19 -27.36
C TYR A 886 -8.79 11.75 -26.93
N ASN A 887 -9.80 11.10 -27.51
CA ASN A 887 -10.05 9.67 -27.26
C ASN A 887 -8.88 8.79 -27.71
N CYS A 888 -8.23 9.12 -28.83
CA CYS A 888 -7.03 8.44 -29.27
C CYS A 888 -5.84 8.68 -28.31
N LEU A 889 -5.67 9.90 -27.81
CA LEU A 889 -4.64 10.22 -26.80
C LEU A 889 -4.88 9.51 -25.47
N ALA A 890 -6.13 9.40 -25.02
CA ALA A 890 -6.47 8.65 -23.80
C ALA A 890 -6.18 7.13 -23.94
N ARG A 891 -6.42 6.56 -25.13
CA ARG A 891 -6.06 5.17 -25.43
C ARG A 891 -4.54 4.96 -25.51
N LEU A 892 -3.83 5.89 -26.16
CA LEU A 892 -2.36 5.94 -26.16
C LEU A 892 -1.82 5.96 -24.73
N ASP A 893 -2.34 6.84 -23.88
CA ASP A 893 -1.92 6.99 -22.49
C ASP A 893 -2.09 5.70 -21.69
N THR A 894 -3.23 5.00 -21.87
CA THR A 894 -3.45 3.66 -21.32
C THR A 894 -2.35 2.69 -21.78
N GLY A 895 -2.00 2.71 -23.06
CA GLY A 895 -0.92 1.93 -23.64
C GLY A 895 0.44 2.21 -23.01
N ILE A 896 0.73 3.48 -22.76
CA ILE A 896 1.96 3.92 -22.11
C ILE A 896 1.99 3.46 -20.65
N GLY A 897 0.88 3.56 -19.92
CA GLY A 897 0.75 3.03 -18.56
C GLY A 897 1.11 1.56 -18.48
N LEU A 898 0.57 0.74 -19.39
CA LEU A 898 0.88 -0.70 -19.49
C LEU A 898 2.34 -0.96 -19.89
N LEU A 899 2.90 -0.17 -20.82
CA LEU A 899 4.29 -0.31 -21.24
C LEU A 899 5.26 0.00 -20.08
N LEU A 900 4.99 1.04 -19.31
CA LEU A 900 5.78 1.40 -18.13
C LEU A 900 5.62 0.37 -17.01
N GLU A 901 4.45 -0.25 -16.87
CA GLU A 901 4.23 -1.37 -15.97
C GLU A 901 5.07 -2.60 -16.39
N GLU A 902 5.11 -2.95 -17.67
CA GLU A 902 5.96 -4.02 -18.18
C GLU A 902 7.45 -3.74 -17.94
N LEU A 903 7.87 -2.47 -18.00
CA LEU A 903 9.21 -2.05 -17.63
C LEU A 903 9.51 -2.27 -16.13
N VAL A 904 8.57 -1.91 -15.25
CA VAL A 904 8.67 -2.19 -13.81
C VAL A 904 8.73 -3.70 -13.56
N ASN A 905 7.87 -4.48 -14.20
CA ASN A 905 7.79 -5.93 -14.08
C ASN A 905 9.05 -6.63 -14.61
N SER A 906 9.79 -6.01 -15.53
CA SER A 906 11.09 -6.52 -15.98
C SER A 906 12.21 -6.35 -14.93
N GLY A 907 11.98 -5.57 -13.87
CA GLY A 907 12.98 -5.23 -12.87
C GLY A 907 14.01 -4.18 -13.31
N LYS A 908 13.85 -3.59 -14.51
CA LYS A 908 14.83 -2.68 -15.12
C LYS A 908 14.45 -1.20 -15.06
N ALA A 909 13.30 -0.86 -14.45
CA ALA A 909 12.77 0.51 -14.47
C ALA A 909 13.73 1.56 -13.87
N GLU A 910 14.47 1.23 -12.82
CA GLU A 910 15.41 2.18 -12.20
C GLU A 910 16.69 2.38 -13.03
N ASP A 911 17.04 1.42 -13.90
CA ASP A 911 18.20 1.47 -14.80
C ASP A 911 17.80 1.79 -16.26
N THR A 912 16.70 2.52 -16.48
CA THR A 912 16.19 2.82 -17.83
C THR A 912 15.97 4.31 -18.04
N LEU A 913 16.58 4.84 -19.10
CA LEU A 913 16.28 6.14 -19.70
C LEU A 913 15.01 6.02 -20.55
N VAL A 914 13.93 6.65 -20.12
CA VAL A 914 12.65 6.69 -20.84
C VAL A 914 12.50 8.05 -21.51
N ILE A 915 12.27 8.08 -22.82
CA ILE A 915 12.05 9.29 -23.60
C ILE A 915 10.69 9.15 -24.29
N TYR A 916 9.76 10.05 -24.00
CA TYR A 916 8.51 10.19 -24.74
C TYR A 916 8.57 11.41 -25.67
N LEU A 917 8.13 11.24 -26.91
CA LEU A 917 8.13 12.29 -27.94
C LEU A 917 6.92 12.13 -28.89
N GLY A 918 6.27 13.24 -29.26
CA GLY A 918 5.43 13.30 -30.46
C GLY A 918 6.28 13.45 -31.74
N ASP A 919 6.06 12.62 -32.77
CA ASP A 919 6.86 12.71 -34.00
C ASP A 919 6.53 13.90 -34.89
N HIS A 920 5.38 14.55 -34.68
CA HIS A 920 5.02 15.91 -35.10
C HIS A 920 3.61 16.23 -34.56
N GLY A 921 3.13 17.46 -34.75
CA GLY A 921 1.82 17.90 -34.26
C GLY A 921 0.60 17.25 -34.96
N ALA A 922 -0.59 17.57 -34.45
CA ALA A 922 -1.86 16.95 -34.81
C ALA A 922 -2.28 17.20 -36.27
N GLN A 923 -3.02 16.25 -36.86
CA GLN A 923 -3.41 16.28 -38.27
C GLN A 923 -4.69 17.10 -38.53
N PHE A 924 -4.65 18.41 -38.31
CA PHE A 924 -5.70 19.37 -38.74
C PHE A 924 -5.09 20.53 -39.56
N SER A 925 -5.94 21.45 -40.05
CA SER A 925 -5.50 22.59 -40.88
C SER A 925 -4.50 23.48 -40.16
N ARG A 926 -3.32 23.72 -40.76
CA ARG A 926 -2.17 24.41 -40.15
C ARG A 926 -1.36 23.55 -39.14
N GLY A 927 -1.78 22.33 -38.84
CA GLY A 927 -1.02 21.35 -38.03
C GLY A 927 -0.01 20.54 -38.85
N LYS A 928 -0.12 19.21 -38.81
CA LYS A 928 0.71 18.26 -39.56
C LYS A 928 1.03 18.75 -40.97
N THR A 929 2.28 18.58 -41.39
CA THR A 929 2.83 19.01 -42.69
C THR A 929 2.93 20.53 -42.89
N SER A 930 2.73 21.34 -41.85
CA SER A 930 3.02 22.78 -41.85
C SER A 930 4.36 23.09 -41.14
N VAL A 931 4.77 24.36 -41.15
CA VAL A 931 5.85 24.88 -40.30
C VAL A 931 5.34 25.83 -39.20
N TYR A 932 4.02 25.83 -38.94
CA TYR A 932 3.41 26.52 -37.81
C TYR A 932 3.67 25.76 -36.50
N GLU A 933 3.48 26.40 -35.33
CA GLU A 933 3.67 25.80 -34.00
C GLU A 933 2.83 24.54 -33.86
N ALA A 934 1.59 24.57 -34.35
CA ALA A 934 0.68 23.42 -34.38
C ALA A 934 1.24 22.18 -35.12
N GLY A 935 2.20 22.37 -36.03
CA GLY A 935 2.88 21.28 -36.71
C GLY A 935 4.23 20.91 -36.09
N LEU A 936 4.99 21.89 -35.60
CA LEU A 936 6.38 21.74 -35.17
C LEU A 936 6.56 21.47 -33.68
N ARG A 937 5.74 22.09 -32.82
CA ARG A 937 5.81 21.95 -31.37
C ARG A 937 5.19 20.61 -30.96
N VAL A 938 5.95 19.82 -30.24
CA VAL A 938 5.58 18.46 -29.82
C VAL A 938 5.84 18.27 -28.33
N PRO A 939 5.17 17.31 -27.66
CA PRO A 939 5.49 16.99 -26.29
C PRO A 939 6.81 16.23 -26.25
N MET A 940 7.66 16.54 -25.28
CA MET A 940 8.89 15.81 -24.99
C MET A 940 9.04 15.67 -23.48
N ILE A 941 9.12 14.43 -23.01
CA ILE A 941 9.27 14.08 -21.59
C ILE A 941 10.42 13.08 -21.46
N VAL A 942 11.32 13.31 -20.52
CA VAL A 942 12.47 12.43 -20.29
C VAL A 942 12.55 12.03 -18.81
N ARG A 943 12.44 10.74 -18.51
CA ARG A 943 12.59 10.18 -17.15
C ARG A 943 13.88 9.37 -17.09
N TRP A 944 14.77 9.74 -16.16
CA TRP A 944 16.00 9.00 -15.89
C TRP A 944 16.28 8.97 -14.38
N PRO A 945 15.92 7.88 -13.68
CA PRO A 945 16.07 7.78 -12.23
C PRO A 945 17.51 8.04 -11.77
N GLY A 946 17.66 8.84 -10.71
CA GLY A 946 18.97 9.19 -10.16
C GLY A 946 19.78 10.22 -10.97
N HIS A 947 19.30 10.66 -12.14
CA HIS A 947 19.97 11.63 -13.00
C HIS A 947 19.09 12.83 -13.36
N ALA A 948 17.79 12.61 -13.61
CA ALA A 948 16.84 13.67 -13.93
C ALA A 948 16.22 14.27 -12.66
N ASN A 949 16.05 15.59 -12.64
CA ASN A 949 15.35 16.34 -11.61
C ASN A 949 13.83 16.17 -11.78
N ALA A 950 13.27 15.17 -11.10
CA ALA A 950 11.87 14.77 -11.27
C ALA A 950 10.88 15.92 -10.99
N GLY A 951 9.94 16.12 -11.91
CA GLY A 951 8.93 17.18 -11.84
C GLY A 951 9.39 18.52 -12.40
N HIS A 952 10.64 18.64 -12.85
CA HIS A 952 11.16 19.88 -13.45
C HIS A 952 10.52 20.14 -14.83
N VAL A 953 10.19 21.41 -15.07
CA VAL A 953 9.79 21.94 -16.37
C VAL A 953 10.95 22.74 -16.94
N ALA A 954 11.58 22.21 -17.99
CA ALA A 954 12.65 22.88 -18.72
C ALA A 954 12.05 23.85 -19.75
N THR A 955 12.40 25.13 -19.66
CA THR A 955 11.90 26.20 -20.56
C THR A 955 12.81 26.42 -21.76
N GLU A 956 13.98 25.79 -21.76
CA GLU A 956 14.95 25.82 -22.83
C GLU A 956 14.39 25.26 -24.13
N LEU A 957 14.81 25.87 -25.24
CA LEU A 957 14.41 25.44 -26.57
C LEU A 957 15.12 24.14 -26.96
N VAL A 958 14.38 23.04 -27.09
CA VAL A 958 14.93 21.73 -27.47
C VAL A 958 14.36 21.23 -28.79
N SER A 959 15.03 20.24 -29.39
CA SER A 959 14.63 19.65 -30.66
C SER A 959 14.70 18.13 -30.61
N SER A 960 13.91 17.44 -31.43
CA SER A 960 14.03 15.99 -31.60
C SER A 960 15.42 15.54 -32.08
N LEU A 961 16.23 16.43 -32.67
CA LEU A 961 17.65 16.21 -32.97
C LEU A 961 18.49 15.86 -31.74
N ASP A 962 18.05 16.27 -30.55
CA ASP A 962 18.77 16.12 -29.28
C ASP A 962 18.68 14.71 -28.71
N ILE A 963 17.77 13.88 -29.22
CA ILE A 963 17.55 12.52 -28.70
C ILE A 963 18.79 11.64 -28.89
N LEU A 964 19.34 11.57 -30.11
CA LEU A 964 20.52 10.74 -30.36
C LEU A 964 21.72 11.13 -29.48
N PRO A 965 22.20 12.39 -29.46
CA PRO A 965 23.34 12.75 -28.61
C PRO A 965 23.05 12.54 -27.12
N THR A 966 21.81 12.73 -26.66
CA THR A 966 21.41 12.42 -25.28
C THR A 966 21.59 10.93 -25.00
N VAL A 967 21.07 10.05 -25.84
CA VAL A 967 21.21 8.60 -25.63
C VAL A 967 22.68 8.17 -25.66
N LEU A 968 23.47 8.69 -26.60
CA LEU A 968 24.89 8.35 -26.71
C LEU A 968 25.69 8.79 -25.48
N GLN A 969 25.43 9.99 -24.96
CA GLN A 969 26.06 10.43 -23.71
C GLN A 969 25.61 9.58 -22.50
N ALA A 970 24.33 9.24 -22.40
CA ALA A 970 23.80 8.44 -21.28
C ALA A 970 24.38 7.01 -21.27
N THR A 971 24.64 6.46 -22.45
CA THR A 971 25.16 5.10 -22.64
C THR A 971 26.69 5.05 -22.76
N ASN A 972 27.37 6.20 -22.67
CA ASN A 972 28.81 6.36 -22.89
C ASN A 972 29.30 5.82 -24.25
N VAL A 973 28.46 5.92 -25.28
CA VAL A 973 28.80 5.55 -26.66
C VAL A 973 29.32 6.77 -27.41
N LYS A 974 30.45 6.63 -28.10
CA LYS A 974 31.11 7.74 -28.81
C LYS A 974 30.21 8.30 -29.92
N PRO A 975 29.92 9.62 -29.93
CA PRO A 975 29.09 10.22 -30.95
C PRO A 975 29.79 10.29 -32.31
N PRO A 976 29.07 10.10 -33.44
CA PRO A 976 29.61 10.37 -34.76
C PRO A 976 29.82 11.89 -34.97
N ALA A 977 30.76 12.25 -35.85
CA ALA A 977 31.05 13.65 -36.13
C ALA A 977 29.86 14.39 -36.76
N GLY A 978 29.72 15.67 -36.43
CA GLY A 978 28.79 16.60 -37.11
C GLY A 978 27.31 16.44 -36.78
N LEU A 979 26.93 15.86 -35.64
CA LEU A 979 25.53 15.90 -35.17
C LEU A 979 25.04 17.35 -35.02
N ASP A 980 23.79 17.62 -35.36
CA ASP A 980 23.19 18.96 -35.23
C ASP A 980 22.54 19.17 -33.84
N GLY A 981 22.13 18.07 -33.19
CA GLY A 981 21.56 18.10 -31.83
C GLY A 981 22.60 18.25 -30.72
N ARG A 982 22.13 18.55 -29.51
CA ARG A 982 22.95 18.63 -28.29
C ARG A 982 22.39 17.68 -27.22
N PRO A 983 23.24 17.08 -26.38
CA PRO A 983 22.76 16.24 -25.29
C PRO A 983 21.96 17.04 -24.26
N LEU A 984 20.82 16.49 -23.84
CA LEU A 984 19.89 17.11 -22.88
C LEU A 984 20.31 16.96 -21.42
N GLN A 985 21.34 16.14 -21.13
CA GLN A 985 21.77 15.80 -19.77
C GLN A 985 21.87 16.98 -18.81
N PRO A 986 22.50 18.12 -19.17
CA PRO A 986 22.58 19.24 -18.25
C PRO A 986 21.20 19.80 -17.86
N LEU A 987 20.25 19.79 -18.80
CA LEU A 987 18.88 20.25 -18.55
C LEU A 987 18.09 19.23 -17.71
N LEU A 988 18.34 17.93 -17.91
CA LEU A 988 17.75 16.89 -17.08
C LEU A 988 18.17 17.03 -15.61
N GLU A 989 19.44 17.37 -15.38
CA GLU A 989 20.03 17.55 -14.05
C GLU A 989 19.69 18.90 -13.42
N GLY A 990 18.93 19.78 -14.11
CA GLY A 990 18.62 21.13 -13.65
C GLY A 990 19.84 22.06 -13.58
N ARG A 991 20.91 21.75 -14.31
CA ARG A 991 22.12 22.57 -14.35
C ARG A 991 21.94 23.75 -15.28
N PHE A 992 22.33 24.93 -14.81
CA PHE A 992 22.46 26.09 -15.67
C PHE A 992 23.59 25.86 -16.68
N VAL A 993 23.24 25.92 -17.97
CA VAL A 993 24.20 25.84 -19.07
C VAL A 993 23.87 26.87 -20.14
N LYS A 994 24.89 27.37 -20.84
CA LYS A 994 24.68 28.17 -22.04
C LYS A 994 24.03 27.30 -23.12
N TRP A 995 22.72 27.44 -23.28
CA TRP A 995 21.93 26.64 -24.21
C TRP A 995 21.78 27.32 -25.58
N ARG A 996 20.98 26.74 -26.49
CA ARG A 996 20.66 27.35 -27.79
C ARG A 996 19.57 28.40 -27.62
N GLU A 997 19.68 29.46 -28.41
CA GLU A 997 18.70 30.56 -28.43
C GLU A 997 17.67 30.42 -29.54
N HIS A 998 17.90 29.55 -30.53
CA HIS A 998 17.07 29.43 -31.71
C HIS A 998 16.77 27.97 -32.07
N LEU A 999 15.55 27.72 -32.57
CA LEU A 999 15.16 26.47 -33.22
C LEU A 999 14.91 26.72 -34.70
N PHE A 1000 15.16 25.69 -35.51
CA PHE A 1000 15.01 25.74 -36.96
C PHE A 1000 14.21 24.53 -37.44
N ALA A 1001 13.37 24.76 -38.44
CA ALA A 1001 12.62 23.72 -39.12
C ALA A 1001 12.48 24.04 -40.59
N HIS A 1002 12.27 23.03 -41.42
CA HIS A 1002 11.97 23.24 -42.83
C HIS A 1002 11.09 22.13 -43.39
N LYS A 1003 10.31 22.49 -44.40
CA LYS A 1003 9.48 21.60 -45.20
C LYS A 1003 9.82 21.87 -46.65
N LEU A 1004 10.10 20.82 -47.41
CA LEU A 1004 10.25 20.92 -48.87
C LEU A 1004 9.01 20.34 -49.56
N GLY A 1005 8.54 19.18 -49.13
CA GLY A 1005 7.27 18.58 -49.54
C GLY A 1005 7.21 17.12 -49.10
N SER A 1006 6.15 16.71 -48.40
CA SER A 1006 6.00 15.32 -47.92
C SER A 1006 5.75 14.32 -49.06
N ALA A 1007 5.25 14.81 -50.19
CA ALA A 1007 5.07 14.14 -51.46
C ALA A 1007 5.03 15.18 -52.59
N ALA A 1008 5.13 14.76 -53.86
CA ALA A 1008 5.14 15.67 -55.01
C ALA A 1008 3.96 16.68 -55.03
N HIS A 1009 2.74 16.17 -54.90
CA HIS A 1009 1.51 16.99 -54.79
C HIS A 1009 1.38 17.87 -53.52
N PHE A 1010 2.27 17.72 -52.53
CA PHE A 1010 2.32 18.54 -51.31
C PHE A 1010 3.49 19.53 -51.31
N TYR A 1011 4.15 19.71 -52.46
CA TYR A 1011 5.36 20.53 -52.57
C TYR A 1011 5.05 22.00 -52.33
N TYR A 1012 5.63 22.55 -51.27
CA TYR A 1012 5.61 23.96 -50.97
C TYR A 1012 6.76 24.21 -49.98
N PRO A 1013 7.91 24.69 -50.46
CA PRO A 1013 9.10 24.84 -49.64
C PRO A 1013 8.93 26.00 -48.65
N GLN A 1014 9.24 25.75 -47.38
CA GLN A 1014 9.23 26.71 -46.29
C GLN A 1014 10.38 26.43 -45.32
N ALA A 1015 10.95 27.49 -44.74
CA ALA A 1015 11.92 27.41 -43.65
C ALA A 1015 11.48 28.30 -42.49
N ALA A 1016 11.64 27.85 -41.26
CA ALA A 1016 11.22 28.56 -40.07
C ALA A 1016 12.35 28.66 -39.04
N ILE A 1017 12.41 29.79 -38.35
CA ILE A 1017 13.25 30.04 -37.19
C ILE A 1017 12.39 30.58 -36.04
N ARG A 1018 12.62 30.16 -34.81
CA ARG A 1018 12.12 30.86 -33.62
C ARG A 1018 13.21 31.12 -32.60
N ASP A 1019 13.05 32.19 -31.83
CA ASP A 1019 13.69 32.34 -30.51
C ASP A 1019 12.66 32.06 -29.39
N THR A 1020 12.87 32.55 -28.17
CA THR A 1020 11.92 32.33 -27.06
C THR A 1020 10.57 33.01 -27.29
N ARG A 1021 10.52 34.10 -28.07
CA ARG A 1021 9.32 34.92 -28.27
C ARG A 1021 8.86 34.98 -29.72
N TYR A 1022 9.76 35.27 -30.66
CA TYR A 1022 9.41 35.54 -32.05
C TYR A 1022 9.71 34.36 -32.96
N LYS A 1023 8.88 34.21 -33.99
CA LYS A 1023 9.06 33.20 -35.03
C LYS A 1023 8.91 33.81 -36.41
N LEU A 1024 9.81 33.43 -37.32
CA LEU A 1024 9.81 33.87 -38.71
C LEU A 1024 9.70 32.66 -39.64
N ILE A 1025 8.84 32.75 -40.66
CA ILE A 1025 8.71 31.77 -41.73
C ILE A 1025 9.12 32.44 -43.06
N SER A 1026 9.98 31.76 -43.80
CA SER A 1026 10.42 32.15 -45.15
C SER A 1026 9.77 31.24 -46.17
N ASN A 1027 9.06 31.85 -47.14
CA ASN A 1027 8.37 31.17 -48.24
C ASN A 1027 9.06 31.51 -49.58
N PRO A 1028 10.09 30.74 -49.99
CA PRO A 1028 10.88 31.06 -51.18
C PRO A 1028 10.13 30.84 -52.51
N LEU A 1029 8.95 30.21 -52.52
CA LEU A 1029 8.19 29.92 -53.74
C LEU A 1029 6.86 30.70 -53.78
N ARG A 1030 6.61 31.41 -54.88
CA ARG A 1030 5.36 32.16 -55.12
C ARG A 1030 4.34 31.31 -55.88
N ARG A 1031 3.52 30.56 -55.15
CA ARG A 1031 2.33 29.85 -55.66
C ARG A 1031 1.33 29.57 -54.53
N PRO A 1032 0.06 29.26 -54.82
CA PRO A 1032 -0.88 28.78 -53.80
C PRO A 1032 -0.35 27.53 -53.11
N ASN A 1033 -0.56 27.43 -51.79
CA ASN A 1033 -0.15 26.28 -51.00
C ASN A 1033 -1.09 25.08 -51.26
N PRO A 1034 -0.64 24.02 -51.95
CA PRO A 1034 -1.51 22.90 -52.33
C PRO A 1034 -2.05 22.14 -51.10
N LEU A 1035 -1.31 22.14 -49.99
CA LEU A 1035 -1.74 21.50 -48.77
C LEU A 1035 -2.94 22.22 -48.13
N ALA A 1036 -2.93 23.55 -48.12
CA ALA A 1036 -4.05 24.34 -47.60
C ALA A 1036 -5.34 24.01 -48.37
N LYS A 1037 -5.24 23.89 -49.70
CA LYS A 1037 -6.35 23.46 -50.56
C LYS A 1037 -6.86 22.05 -50.19
N ILE A 1038 -5.97 21.08 -50.02
CA ILE A 1038 -6.37 19.69 -49.72
C ILE A 1038 -7.10 19.57 -48.38
N TYR A 1039 -6.69 20.34 -47.37
CA TYR A 1039 -7.43 20.41 -46.11
C TYR A 1039 -8.78 21.10 -46.27
N ALA A 1040 -8.85 22.22 -47.00
CA ALA A 1040 -10.11 22.95 -47.24
C ALA A 1040 -11.12 22.10 -48.03
N ASP A 1041 -10.64 21.31 -48.99
CA ASP A 1041 -11.45 20.39 -49.80
C ASP A 1041 -11.80 19.09 -49.03
N ASN A 1042 -11.23 18.88 -47.84
CA ASN A 1042 -11.31 17.64 -47.07
C ASN A 1042 -10.99 16.38 -47.92
N ALA A 1043 -10.00 16.48 -48.81
CA ALA A 1043 -9.78 15.50 -49.87
C ALA A 1043 -9.24 14.15 -49.33
N GLY A 1044 -10.14 13.20 -49.12
CA GLY A 1044 -9.86 11.84 -48.66
C GLY A 1044 -9.83 11.68 -47.14
N VAL A 1045 -9.82 10.42 -46.69
CA VAL A 1045 -9.99 10.04 -45.27
C VAL A 1045 -8.95 10.66 -44.32
N PHE A 1046 -7.76 11.01 -44.83
CA PHE A 1046 -6.68 11.59 -44.03
C PHE A 1046 -6.80 13.11 -43.82
N PHE A 1047 -7.64 13.81 -44.58
CA PHE A 1047 -7.76 15.28 -44.51
C PHE A 1047 -9.18 15.74 -44.12
N ILE A 1048 -10.02 14.81 -43.67
CA ILE A 1048 -11.45 15.04 -43.36
C ILE A 1048 -11.69 16.04 -42.23
N ALA A 1049 -10.69 16.26 -41.36
CA ALA A 1049 -10.76 17.24 -40.27
C ALA A 1049 -10.16 18.60 -40.62
N GLY A 1050 -9.88 18.85 -41.90
CA GLY A 1050 -9.55 20.20 -42.35
C GLY A 1050 -10.73 21.16 -42.18
N THR A 1051 -10.43 22.41 -41.87
CA THR A 1051 -11.40 23.50 -41.70
C THR A 1051 -11.96 23.91 -43.06
N ARG A 1052 -13.28 23.87 -43.21
CA ARG A 1052 -13.96 24.16 -44.48
C ARG A 1052 -14.03 25.66 -44.75
N PRO A 1053 -14.12 26.08 -46.02
CA PRO A 1053 -14.29 27.49 -46.38
C PRO A 1053 -15.47 28.18 -45.66
N GLN A 1054 -16.59 27.49 -45.46
CA GLN A 1054 -17.75 28.04 -44.73
C GLN A 1054 -17.45 28.25 -43.24
N GLU A 1055 -16.69 27.34 -42.61
CA GLU A 1055 -16.30 27.44 -41.20
C GLU A 1055 -15.31 28.59 -41.00
N VAL A 1056 -14.36 28.77 -41.92
CA VAL A 1056 -13.48 29.96 -41.96
C VAL A 1056 -14.30 31.22 -42.21
N GLY A 1057 -15.28 31.18 -43.12
CA GLY A 1057 -16.19 32.27 -43.44
C GLY A 1057 -17.03 32.75 -42.26
N ALA A 1058 -17.32 31.87 -41.30
CA ALA A 1058 -18.02 32.20 -40.05
C ALA A 1058 -17.08 32.62 -38.91
N ALA A 1059 -15.76 32.43 -39.05
CA ALA A 1059 -14.78 32.75 -38.00
C ALA A 1059 -14.47 34.26 -37.90
N SER A 1060 -13.66 34.63 -36.91
CA SER A 1060 -13.23 36.01 -36.69
C SER A 1060 -12.41 36.55 -37.89
N PRO A 1061 -12.37 37.88 -38.10
CA PRO A 1061 -11.53 38.48 -39.14
C PRO A 1061 -10.05 38.05 -39.08
N GLN A 1062 -9.53 37.90 -37.87
CA GLN A 1062 -8.16 37.44 -37.62
C GLN A 1062 -7.94 36.02 -38.13
N VAL A 1063 -8.87 35.10 -37.87
CA VAL A 1063 -8.80 33.71 -38.35
C VAL A 1063 -8.93 33.67 -39.87
N LYS A 1064 -9.85 34.45 -40.47
CA LYS A 1064 -9.97 34.57 -41.93
C LYS A 1064 -8.66 35.00 -42.58
N ALA A 1065 -7.99 36.02 -42.03
CA ALA A 1065 -6.70 36.50 -42.51
C ALA A 1065 -5.58 35.44 -42.38
N ALA A 1066 -5.58 34.70 -41.27
CA ALA A 1066 -4.62 33.61 -41.05
C ALA A 1066 -4.78 32.48 -42.09
N TYR A 1067 -6.02 32.09 -42.42
CA TYR A 1067 -6.27 31.08 -43.46
C TYR A 1067 -5.96 31.63 -44.86
N ALA A 1068 -6.23 32.90 -45.14
CA ALA A 1068 -5.82 33.53 -46.41
C ALA A 1068 -4.29 33.48 -46.59
N THR A 1069 -3.54 33.79 -45.52
CA THR A 1069 -2.07 33.65 -45.47
C THR A 1069 -1.66 32.19 -45.67
N TYR A 1070 -2.31 31.24 -44.99
CA TYR A 1070 -2.02 29.81 -45.14
C TYR A 1070 -2.24 29.29 -46.58
N HIS A 1071 -3.26 29.80 -47.28
CA HIS A 1071 -3.55 29.47 -48.67
C HIS A 1071 -2.59 30.15 -49.66
N ASN A 1072 -2.24 31.41 -49.42
CA ASN A 1072 -1.39 32.23 -50.28
C ASN A 1072 -0.27 32.91 -49.47
N PRO A 1073 0.79 32.17 -49.09
CA PRO A 1073 1.79 32.72 -48.17
C PRO A 1073 2.58 33.89 -48.76
N PRO A 1074 2.78 34.99 -48.01
CA PRO A 1074 3.73 36.06 -48.36
C PRO A 1074 5.17 35.53 -48.30
N PRO A 1075 6.19 36.23 -48.84
CA PRO A 1075 7.55 35.66 -48.80
C PRO A 1075 8.08 35.62 -47.36
N VAL A 1076 7.71 36.67 -46.62
CA VAL A 1076 7.86 37.01 -45.21
C VAL A 1076 6.68 36.66 -44.27
N GLU A 1077 6.79 35.76 -43.29
CA GLU A 1077 5.85 35.77 -42.14
C GLU A 1077 6.61 35.96 -40.82
N LEU A 1078 6.04 36.75 -39.89
CA LEU A 1078 6.60 36.99 -38.55
C LEU A 1078 5.50 36.95 -37.50
N TYR A 1079 5.72 36.22 -36.41
CA TYR A 1079 4.76 36.02 -35.33
C TYR A 1079 5.40 36.30 -33.96
N ASP A 1080 4.65 36.95 -33.06
CA ASP A 1080 4.97 37.06 -31.63
C ASP A 1080 4.23 35.96 -30.87
N LEU A 1081 4.93 34.89 -30.50
CA LEU A 1081 4.34 33.71 -29.86
C LEU A 1081 3.88 33.95 -28.41
N HIS A 1082 4.27 35.06 -27.79
CA HIS A 1082 3.76 35.43 -26.47
C HIS A 1082 2.37 36.05 -26.58
N ALA A 1083 2.19 36.96 -27.56
CA ALA A 1083 0.91 37.64 -27.77
C ALA A 1083 -0.07 36.80 -28.62
N ASP A 1084 0.46 35.99 -29.54
CA ASP A 1084 -0.29 35.18 -30.48
C ASP A 1084 0.35 33.78 -30.63
N PRO A 1085 0.17 32.89 -29.62
CA PRO A 1085 0.71 31.54 -29.66
C PRO A 1085 0.12 30.67 -30.78
N ASN A 1086 -0.96 31.12 -31.43
CA ASN A 1086 -1.67 30.42 -32.51
C ASN A 1086 -1.29 30.92 -33.92
N GLU A 1087 -0.39 31.91 -34.00
CA GLU A 1087 0.14 32.48 -35.25
C GLU A 1087 -0.95 32.99 -36.21
N PHE A 1088 -1.98 33.68 -35.71
CA PHE A 1088 -3.04 34.24 -36.55
C PHE A 1088 -2.68 35.61 -37.17
N THR A 1089 -1.74 36.34 -36.58
CA THR A 1089 -1.40 37.72 -36.93
C THR A 1089 0.00 37.81 -37.50
N ASN A 1090 0.11 37.98 -38.81
CA ASN A 1090 1.42 38.17 -39.45
C ASN A 1090 1.88 39.62 -39.26
N LEU A 1091 3.01 39.79 -38.56
CA LEU A 1091 3.64 41.08 -38.25
C LEU A 1091 4.77 41.44 -39.24
N ALA A 1092 4.98 40.67 -40.30
CA ALA A 1092 6.13 40.85 -41.20
C ALA A 1092 6.16 42.23 -41.88
N ASP A 1093 5.00 42.85 -42.09
CA ASP A 1093 4.86 44.17 -42.72
C ASP A 1093 4.67 45.30 -41.69
N ASP A 1094 4.64 45.00 -40.39
CA ASP A 1094 4.57 46.02 -39.34
C ASP A 1094 5.95 46.70 -39.15
N PRO A 1095 6.06 48.02 -39.38
CA PRO A 1095 7.31 48.76 -39.21
C PRO A 1095 7.93 48.63 -37.82
N LYS A 1096 7.11 48.46 -36.76
CA LYS A 1096 7.59 48.29 -35.38
C LYS A 1096 8.40 47.01 -35.18
N HIS A 1097 8.18 46.01 -36.03
CA HIS A 1097 8.80 44.69 -35.95
C HIS A 1097 9.92 44.47 -37.00
N ALA A 1098 10.26 45.50 -37.79
CA ALA A 1098 11.24 45.39 -38.87
C ALA A 1098 12.62 44.90 -38.40
N ALA A 1099 13.11 45.39 -37.25
CA ALA A 1099 14.40 44.98 -36.68
C ALA A 1099 14.40 43.49 -36.26
N THR A 1100 13.29 43.02 -35.67
CA THR A 1100 13.11 41.61 -35.29
C THR A 1100 13.07 40.72 -36.53
N ARG A 1101 12.32 41.12 -37.56
CA ARG A 1101 12.25 40.42 -38.85
C ARG A 1101 13.65 40.27 -39.46
N GLU A 1102 14.42 41.35 -39.52
CA GLU A 1102 15.75 41.33 -40.11
C GLU A 1102 16.73 40.45 -39.31
N ARG A 1103 16.72 40.57 -37.98
CA ARG A 1103 17.55 39.75 -37.09
C ARG A 1103 17.30 38.25 -37.31
N LEU A 1104 16.04 37.83 -37.29
CA LEU A 1104 15.67 36.42 -37.48
C LEU A 1104 15.95 35.96 -38.91
N ALA A 1105 15.65 36.77 -39.93
CA ALA A 1105 15.95 36.44 -41.32
C ALA A 1105 17.46 36.25 -41.56
N LYS A 1106 18.30 37.13 -40.99
CA LYS A 1106 19.77 37.02 -41.05
C LYS A 1106 20.25 35.73 -40.37
N ARG A 1107 19.70 35.42 -39.18
CA ARG A 1107 20.05 34.20 -38.44
C ARG A 1107 19.61 32.92 -39.16
N LEU A 1108 18.44 32.91 -39.79
CA LEU A 1108 17.94 31.80 -40.60
C LEU A 1108 18.88 31.53 -41.79
N ARG A 1109 19.23 32.56 -42.57
CA ARG A 1109 20.18 32.42 -43.68
C ARG A 1109 21.55 31.94 -43.22
N GLN A 1110 22.00 32.41 -42.05
CA GLN A 1110 23.26 31.93 -41.47
C GLN A 1110 23.19 30.44 -41.13
N TRP A 1111 22.11 29.99 -40.48
CA TRP A 1111 21.90 28.56 -40.20
C TRP A 1111 21.89 27.72 -41.48
N GLN A 1112 21.17 28.16 -42.51
CA GLN A 1112 21.14 27.46 -43.81
C GLN A 1112 22.53 27.31 -44.42
N ARG A 1113 23.40 28.33 -44.31
CA ARG A 1113 24.81 28.22 -44.72
C ARG A 1113 25.59 27.26 -43.83
N ASP A 1114 25.48 27.40 -42.50
CA ASP A 1114 26.23 26.60 -41.53
C ASP A 1114 25.91 25.10 -41.62
N THR A 1115 24.68 24.75 -41.99
CA THR A 1115 24.23 23.35 -42.12
C THR A 1115 24.26 22.81 -43.55
N GLY A 1116 24.67 23.64 -44.52
CA GLY A 1116 24.73 23.25 -45.93
C GLY A 1116 23.34 23.00 -46.56
N ASP A 1117 22.32 23.76 -46.16
CA ASP A 1117 21.00 23.73 -46.78
C ASP A 1117 21.03 24.35 -48.18
N LEU A 1118 21.30 23.50 -49.18
CA LEU A 1118 21.32 23.89 -50.59
C LEU A 1118 19.97 24.45 -51.08
N MET A 1119 18.86 24.24 -50.36
CA MET A 1119 17.56 24.82 -50.76
C MET A 1119 17.49 26.33 -50.52
N ALA A 1120 18.48 26.93 -49.86
CA ALA A 1120 18.67 28.37 -49.80
C ALA A 1120 19.25 28.95 -51.11
N ASP A 1121 19.87 28.13 -51.97
CA ASP A 1121 20.34 28.57 -53.30
C ASP A 1121 19.17 28.54 -54.30
N PRO A 1122 18.82 29.68 -54.93
CA PRO A 1122 17.76 29.74 -55.93
C PRO A 1122 17.93 28.75 -57.09
N LYS A 1123 19.17 28.45 -57.51
CA LYS A 1123 19.42 27.50 -58.61
C LYS A 1123 19.10 26.06 -58.20
N ALA A 1124 19.55 25.65 -57.02
CA ALA A 1124 19.23 24.35 -56.45
C ALA A 1124 17.73 24.19 -56.18
N LEU A 1125 17.09 25.23 -55.62
CA LEU A 1125 15.65 25.24 -55.39
C LEU A 1125 14.86 25.12 -56.70
N ALA A 1126 15.27 25.82 -57.76
CA ALA A 1126 14.65 25.72 -59.08
C ALA A 1126 14.80 24.31 -59.68
N ARG A 1127 15.99 23.71 -59.57
CA ARG A 1127 16.25 22.32 -60.02
C ARG A 1127 15.37 21.32 -59.27
N TYR A 1128 15.28 21.44 -57.94
CA TYR A 1128 14.44 20.56 -57.12
C TYR A 1128 12.95 20.75 -57.42
N THR A 1129 12.50 22.00 -57.58
CA THR A 1129 11.12 22.34 -57.96
C THR A 1129 10.73 21.67 -59.28
N LYS A 1130 11.59 21.77 -60.30
CA LYS A 1130 11.37 21.11 -61.60
C LYS A 1130 11.22 19.59 -61.45
N GLU A 1131 12.11 18.95 -60.70
CA GLU A 1131 12.05 17.51 -60.43
C GLU A 1131 10.75 17.08 -59.75
N ILE A 1132 10.28 17.87 -58.79
CA ILE A 1132 9.04 17.60 -58.07
C ILE A 1132 7.81 17.81 -58.97
N ASP A 1133 7.77 18.89 -59.73
CA ASP A 1133 6.65 19.20 -60.62
C ASP A 1133 6.56 18.16 -61.76
N GLU A 1134 7.68 17.67 -62.29
CA GLU A 1134 7.72 16.52 -63.23
C GLU A 1134 7.09 15.26 -62.63
N ALA A 1135 7.43 14.90 -61.40
CA ALA A 1135 6.85 13.76 -60.72
C ALA A 1135 5.35 13.96 -60.41
N ASN A 1136 4.94 15.21 -60.13
CA ASN A 1136 3.54 15.56 -59.89
C ASN A 1136 2.67 15.49 -61.16
N ALA A 1137 3.27 15.79 -62.32
CA ALA A 1137 2.61 15.77 -63.62
C ALA A 1137 2.32 14.36 -64.18
N MET A 1138 2.98 13.31 -63.65
CA MET A 1138 2.74 11.92 -64.08
C MET A 1138 1.27 11.51 -63.86
N LYS A 1139 0.60 11.03 -64.92
CA LYS A 1139 -0.84 10.66 -64.90
C LYS A 1139 -1.07 9.13 -64.96
N PRO A 1140 -2.07 8.60 -64.23
CA PRO A 1140 -2.82 9.27 -63.16
C PRO A 1140 -1.90 9.79 -62.05
N HIS A 1141 -2.32 10.83 -61.30
CA HIS A 1141 -1.44 11.45 -60.30
C HIS A 1141 -0.87 10.42 -59.31
N LEU A 1142 0.42 10.57 -58.99
CA LEU A 1142 1.19 9.70 -58.08
C LEU A 1142 1.57 8.31 -58.64
N VAL A 1143 1.48 8.06 -59.95
CA VAL A 1143 1.96 6.80 -60.58
C VAL A 1143 3.41 6.47 -60.24
N TYR A 1144 4.27 7.48 -60.05
CA TYR A 1144 5.67 7.28 -59.65
C TYR A 1144 5.84 6.44 -58.38
N ARG A 1145 4.83 6.36 -57.50
CA ARG A 1145 4.88 5.54 -56.28
C ARG A 1145 4.87 4.04 -56.60
N ARG A 1146 4.19 3.65 -57.68
CA ARG A 1146 4.02 2.26 -58.11
C ARG A 1146 5.10 1.81 -59.08
N ASP A 1147 5.69 2.74 -59.83
CA ASP A 1147 6.83 2.46 -60.70
C ASP A 1147 8.02 1.96 -59.86
N LYS A 1148 8.49 0.73 -60.09
CA LYS A 1148 9.61 0.14 -59.34
C LYS A 1148 10.94 0.85 -59.63
N ASN A 1149 11.11 1.44 -60.81
CA ASN A 1149 12.34 2.07 -61.28
C ASN A 1149 12.45 3.54 -60.89
N PHE A 1150 11.34 4.18 -60.52
CA PHE A 1150 11.37 5.58 -60.07
C PHE A 1150 12.27 5.75 -58.85
N ARG A 1151 13.23 6.67 -58.95
CA ARG A 1151 14.09 7.16 -57.88
C ARG A 1151 14.22 8.68 -58.00
N TRP A 1152 14.19 9.37 -56.87
CA TRP A 1152 14.43 10.81 -56.83
C TRP A 1152 15.89 11.14 -57.18
N ARG A 1153 16.08 12.08 -58.11
CA ARG A 1153 17.40 12.52 -58.58
C ARG A 1153 18.10 13.45 -57.58
N TYR A 1154 17.37 14.10 -56.66
CA TYR A 1154 18.02 14.89 -55.59
C TYR A 1154 19.03 14.08 -54.78
N LEU A 1155 18.87 12.75 -54.72
CA LEU A 1155 19.81 11.86 -54.03
C LEU A 1155 21.23 11.91 -54.63
N ASP A 1156 21.37 12.29 -55.90
CA ASP A 1156 22.65 12.29 -56.60
C ASP A 1156 23.35 13.66 -56.57
N TRP A 1157 22.60 14.75 -56.48
CA TRP A 1157 23.15 16.11 -56.62
C TRP A 1157 22.98 17.01 -55.39
N LEU A 1158 22.08 16.66 -54.47
CA LEU A 1158 21.85 17.42 -53.22
C LEU A 1158 22.71 16.89 -52.05
N GLN A 1159 23.39 15.77 -52.24
CA GLN A 1159 24.24 15.22 -51.19
C GLN A 1159 25.37 16.23 -50.86
N PRO A 1160 25.58 16.56 -49.57
CA PRO A 1160 26.72 17.36 -49.17
C PRO A 1160 28.02 16.68 -49.65
N LYS A 1161 28.85 17.41 -50.39
CA LYS A 1161 30.19 16.92 -50.75
C LYS A 1161 31.00 16.73 -49.45
N PRO A 1162 31.77 15.63 -49.34
CA PRO A 1162 32.43 15.23 -48.10
C PRO A 1162 33.36 16.29 -47.52
#